data_AF-A0A3P1YB71-F1
#
_entry.id   AF-A0A3P1YB71-F1
#
_cell.length_a   1.000
_cell.length_b   1.000
_cell.length_c   1.000
_cell.angle_alpha   90.00
_cell.angle_beta   90.00
_cell.angle_gamma   90.00
#
_symmetry.space_group_name_H-M   'P 1'
#
loop_
_entity.id
_entity.type
_entity.pdbx_description
1 polymer ?
#
loop_
_entity_poly.entity_id
_entity_poly.type
_entity_poly.pdbx_seq_one_letter_code
_entity_poly.pdbx_strand_id
1 'polypeptide(L)'
;MTIASSPPPEKEAQAAPSASHNPPNAAAAQTTALPPAPQPPSQTLPSLGMLLGLGSAVASHTLRSSSGLAAMVAFTLAACGGGGDDAGAPAPGMPPAPGPNPGPTPAPAPGAPQSPPVAGPPPDPNRPPAPIPPAPAPVPTPPPSPTPSPAPAPAPTPGPAPAPGPVPSPAPSPSPSVLRPQTPAQAASFILRCQHYVTEKDIEDVLRMGYEPWLDAQLAAPQKEVTGWQWSINEKLNTLETINYQDVPYMMWYMLMNPIDGVRKRVALALSEIFVVSTVELRGESSQFKVAAYWDLLMRNAFGSYRTLLTDVSLSPAMGVYLSSRGNRRANPRTGRIPDENYAREVMQLFSIGLYELNQDGSLKMAGGKPIETYTQETVSNMARVFTGWDYDMTGHIKGTNPLRERNPMALRPELHSPEDVTLFGQTMAGSEPARRKLDWALDLLFNHPNVGPFIGRQLIQRLVTSHPSPQYVARVAAAFANNGRGERGDMKAVLKAIWLDPEVMAVTQGQALPNDFGKLREPMLRIAQWGATFKARKKAGSTSRLSYPLPLFMQEIGQHPLNSPSVFNFFRPGYVPPQTAMAARGMTAPEFQILDEYTVASYINVISELVRDFRQVVGDYSREMPMADEPSRLVAHLNLMLTGGQLSQRNFERIVRATEAIAVKDEASRKNRVRTAIFMVMCSPEYIVQK
;
A
#
# COMPACT_ATOMS: atom_id res chain seq x y z
N MET A 1 -53.14 34.27 -39.05
CA MET A 1 -54.55 34.10 -39.45
C MET A 1 -54.82 32.61 -39.70
N THR A 2 -56.08 32.23 -39.57
CA THR A 2 -56.72 30.91 -39.84
C THR A 2 -56.54 30.46 -41.32
N ILE A 3 -56.39 29.15 -41.64
CA ILE A 3 -57.42 28.12 -41.99
C ILE A 3 -58.25 28.50 -43.25
N ALA A 4 -58.55 27.65 -44.27
CA ALA A 4 -58.46 26.19 -44.51
C ALA A 4 -57.83 25.87 -45.91
N SER A 5 -57.81 24.65 -46.51
CA SER A 5 -58.90 23.67 -46.82
C SER A 5 -58.38 22.24 -47.10
N SER A 6 -59.30 21.25 -47.20
CA SER A 6 -59.00 19.79 -47.14
C SER A 6 -59.53 18.94 -48.35
N PRO A 7 -60.02 17.68 -48.23
CA PRO A 7 -59.37 16.42 -48.71
C PRO A 7 -60.33 15.60 -49.64
N PRO A 8 -60.48 14.24 -49.66
CA PRO A 8 -59.67 13.05 -49.26
C PRO A 8 -59.29 12.25 -50.55
N PRO A 9 -59.48 10.91 -50.81
CA PRO A 9 -59.67 9.67 -50.00
C PRO A 9 -58.71 8.49 -50.42
N GLU A 10 -58.94 7.20 -50.12
CA GLU A 10 -59.12 6.47 -48.83
C GLU A 10 -59.28 4.94 -49.06
N LYS A 11 -58.70 4.09 -48.18
CA LYS A 11 -58.95 2.64 -47.87
C LYS A 11 -57.70 2.07 -47.15
N GLU A 12 -57.71 1.50 -45.94
CA GLU A 12 -58.45 0.34 -45.37
C GLU A 12 -58.10 -1.02 -46.02
N ALA A 13 -57.72 -2.10 -45.31
CA ALA A 13 -57.46 -2.35 -43.87
C ALA A 13 -56.46 -3.57 -43.74
N GLN A 14 -56.30 -4.41 -42.69
CA GLN A 14 -57.02 -4.68 -41.43
C GLN A 14 -56.18 -5.55 -40.43
N ALA A 15 -56.47 -5.44 -39.12
CA ALA A 15 -56.27 -6.44 -38.03
C ALA A 15 -54.86 -6.94 -37.57
N ALA A 16 -54.84 -7.46 -36.33
CA ALA A 16 -53.71 -8.08 -35.56
C ALA A 16 -54.21 -9.46 -34.99
N PRO A 17 -53.57 -10.21 -34.03
CA PRO A 17 -52.65 -9.80 -32.94
C PRO A 17 -51.54 -10.82 -32.47
N SER A 18 -50.86 -10.46 -31.36
CA SER A 18 -50.31 -11.33 -30.28
C SER A 18 -48.86 -11.88 -30.28
N ALA A 19 -48.17 -11.59 -29.16
CA ALA A 19 -47.06 -12.31 -28.49
C ALA A 19 -45.77 -12.67 -29.28
N SER A 20 -44.57 -12.34 -28.81
CA SER A 20 -44.05 -12.71 -27.48
C SER A 20 -42.78 -11.92 -27.08
N HIS A 21 -42.39 -11.97 -25.80
CA HIS A 21 -41.08 -11.48 -25.32
C HIS A 21 -40.00 -12.56 -25.46
N ASN A 22 -38.76 -12.15 -25.74
CA ASN A 22 -37.55 -12.86 -25.31
C ASN A 22 -36.37 -11.88 -25.12
N PRO A 23 -35.62 -11.93 -24.00
CA PRO A 23 -34.42 -11.12 -23.79
C PRO A 23 -33.16 -11.78 -24.41
N PRO A 24 -32.06 -11.04 -24.60
CA PRO A 24 -30.77 -11.63 -24.96
C PRO A 24 -30.24 -12.52 -23.82
N ASN A 25 -29.74 -13.71 -24.17
CA ASN A 25 -29.29 -14.71 -23.21
C ASN A 25 -28.11 -14.25 -22.33
N ALA A 26 -28.25 -14.43 -21.02
CA ALA A 26 -27.10 -14.53 -20.13
C ALA A 26 -26.52 -15.95 -20.23
N ALA A 27 -25.26 -16.08 -20.63
CA ALA A 27 -24.58 -17.37 -20.65
C ALA A 27 -24.32 -17.85 -19.22
N ALA A 28 -24.83 -19.04 -18.87
CA ALA A 28 -24.59 -19.64 -17.57
C ALA A 28 -23.17 -20.21 -17.49
N ALA A 29 -22.38 -19.76 -16.51
CA ALA A 29 -21.09 -20.36 -16.19
C ALA A 29 -21.30 -21.70 -15.43
N GLN A 30 -21.59 -22.77 -16.16
CA GLN A 30 -21.60 -24.12 -15.60
C GLN A 30 -20.17 -24.62 -15.37
N THR A 31 -19.90 -25.12 -14.17
CA THR A 31 -18.60 -25.71 -13.80
C THR A 31 -18.47 -27.13 -14.37
N THR A 32 -17.93 -27.26 -15.58
CA THR A 32 -17.51 -28.55 -16.15
C THR A 32 -16.00 -28.73 -15.98
N ALA A 33 -15.58 -29.84 -15.37
CA ALA A 33 -14.16 -30.17 -15.22
C ALA A 33 -13.52 -30.48 -16.59
N LEU A 34 -12.32 -29.95 -16.84
CA LEU A 34 -11.52 -30.27 -18.02
C LEU A 34 -10.78 -31.61 -17.83
N PRO A 35 -10.72 -32.48 -18.86
CA PRO A 35 -9.82 -33.63 -18.85
C PRO A 35 -8.35 -33.20 -18.97
N PRO A 36 -7.38 -34.03 -18.52
CA PRO A 36 -5.96 -33.69 -18.57
C PRO A 36 -5.42 -33.64 -20.01
N ALA A 37 -4.50 -32.70 -20.26
CA ALA A 37 -3.78 -32.59 -21.52
C ALA A 37 -2.73 -33.73 -21.68
N PRO A 38 -2.42 -34.17 -22.92
CA PRO A 38 -1.48 -35.27 -23.15
C PRO A 38 -0.01 -34.88 -22.89
N GLN A 39 0.79 -35.87 -22.51
CA GLN A 39 2.24 -35.76 -22.35
C GLN A 39 2.93 -35.52 -23.71
N PRO A 40 3.96 -34.65 -23.80
CA PRO A 40 4.83 -34.58 -24.97
C PRO A 40 5.72 -35.84 -25.06
N PRO A 41 6.04 -36.36 -26.27
CA PRO A 41 6.81 -37.58 -26.42
C PRO A 41 8.30 -37.36 -26.04
N SER A 42 8.86 -38.31 -25.32
CA SER A 42 10.30 -38.38 -25.05
C SER A 42 11.09 -38.69 -26.33
N GLN A 43 12.00 -37.79 -26.74
CA GLN A 43 13.00 -38.10 -27.75
C GLN A 43 14.41 -37.76 -27.26
N THR A 44 15.32 -38.70 -27.45
CA THR A 44 16.73 -38.63 -27.08
C THR A 44 17.53 -37.77 -28.06
N LEU A 45 18.30 -36.80 -27.56
CA LEU A 45 19.31 -36.09 -28.36
C LEU A 45 20.70 -36.70 -28.12
N PRO A 46 21.40 -37.17 -29.18
CA PRO A 46 22.80 -37.58 -29.10
C PRO A 46 23.78 -36.39 -29.15
N SER A 47 25.07 -36.71 -29.05
CA SER A 47 26.22 -35.81 -28.88
C SER A 47 26.50 -34.81 -30.02
N LEU A 48 27.27 -33.76 -29.68
CA LEU A 48 27.94 -32.84 -30.61
C LEU A 48 28.63 -33.56 -31.79
N GLY A 49 28.51 -32.99 -33.00
CA GLY A 49 29.12 -33.53 -34.23
C GLY A 49 29.20 -32.54 -35.40
N MET A 50 30.26 -31.73 -35.38
CA MET A 50 30.93 -31.04 -36.52
C MET A 50 30.48 -31.35 -37.98
N LEU A 51 30.13 -30.32 -38.78
CA LEU A 51 30.80 -29.99 -40.07
C LEU A 51 30.38 -28.63 -40.68
N LEU A 52 30.94 -28.28 -41.85
CA LEU A 52 30.86 -26.99 -42.57
C LEU A 52 29.95 -27.05 -43.82
N GLY A 53 29.38 -25.91 -44.27
CA GLY A 53 28.63 -25.85 -45.54
C GLY A 53 28.13 -24.46 -45.99
N LEU A 54 28.80 -23.92 -47.03
CA LEU A 54 28.49 -22.73 -47.86
C LEU A 54 27.03 -22.65 -48.38
N GLY A 55 26.44 -21.50 -48.75
CA GLY A 55 26.93 -20.09 -48.75
C GLY A 55 26.08 -19.16 -49.67
N SER A 56 26.48 -17.88 -49.80
CA SER A 56 26.01 -16.86 -50.79
C SER A 56 24.58 -16.25 -50.64
N ALA A 57 24.31 -14.97 -50.94
CA ALA A 57 25.18 -13.78 -51.15
C ALA A 57 24.39 -12.42 -51.07
N VAL A 58 25.05 -11.36 -50.56
CA VAL A 58 25.20 -9.95 -51.09
C VAL A 58 23.96 -9.21 -51.65
N ALA A 59 23.67 -7.92 -51.41
CA ALA A 59 24.45 -6.74 -50.96
C ALA A 59 23.74 -5.94 -49.83
N SER A 60 24.33 -5.09 -48.97
CA SER A 60 25.64 -4.38 -48.85
C SER A 60 25.62 -2.89 -49.26
N HIS A 61 25.75 -1.99 -48.26
CA HIS A 61 26.39 -0.64 -48.21
C HIS A 61 25.66 0.24 -47.17
N THR A 62 26.29 1.04 -46.29
CA THR A 62 27.73 1.30 -46.02
C THR A 62 27.97 1.47 -44.52
N LEU A 63 29.02 0.86 -43.97
CA LEU A 63 29.54 1.21 -42.62
C LEU A 63 31.05 0.89 -42.51
N ARG A 64 31.86 1.94 -42.41
CA ARG A 64 33.30 1.97 -42.05
C ARG A 64 33.61 3.40 -41.54
N SER A 65 34.48 3.65 -40.56
CA SER A 65 35.15 2.76 -39.60
C SER A 65 35.94 3.57 -38.57
N SER A 66 35.96 3.18 -37.30
CA SER A 66 37.17 3.25 -36.45
C SER A 66 37.04 2.33 -35.23
N SER A 67 38.11 1.60 -34.92
CA SER A 67 38.16 0.56 -33.88
C SER A 67 38.50 1.15 -32.49
N GLY A 68 38.09 0.49 -31.40
CA GLY A 68 38.48 0.94 -30.05
C GLY A 68 38.02 0.08 -28.87
N LEU A 69 38.69 -1.06 -28.65
CA LEU A 69 38.71 -1.90 -27.43
C LEU A 69 37.39 -2.30 -26.74
N ALA A 70 37.16 -3.61 -26.63
CA ALA A 70 36.37 -4.20 -25.55
C ALA A 70 37.29 -4.69 -24.42
N ALA A 71 36.89 -4.52 -23.16
CA ALA A 71 37.60 -5.05 -21.99
C ALA A 71 36.61 -5.48 -20.89
N MET A 72 37.00 -6.49 -20.13
CA MET A 72 36.19 -7.28 -19.20
C MET A 72 35.47 -6.47 -18.10
N VAL A 73 34.30 -6.97 -17.67
CA VAL A 73 33.85 -6.88 -16.27
C VAL A 73 33.66 -8.31 -15.77
N ALA A 74 34.58 -8.78 -14.94
CA ALA A 74 34.46 -10.03 -14.19
C ALA A 74 34.29 -9.69 -12.70
N PHE A 75 33.18 -10.11 -12.10
CA PHE A 75 32.93 -9.92 -10.67
C PHE A 75 33.53 -11.09 -9.88
N THR A 76 34.65 -10.84 -9.18
CA THR A 76 35.19 -11.75 -8.16
C THR A 76 34.70 -11.35 -6.77
N LEU A 77 33.95 -12.25 -6.13
CA LEU A 77 33.64 -12.18 -4.70
C LEU A 77 34.73 -12.95 -3.94
N ALA A 78 35.51 -12.25 -3.12
CA ALA A 78 36.52 -12.86 -2.24
C ALA A 78 36.73 -12.03 -0.97
N ALA A 79 36.28 -12.57 0.17
CA ALA A 79 36.71 -12.30 1.55
C ALA A 79 35.87 -13.14 2.51
N CYS A 80 36.40 -13.86 3.52
CA CYS A 80 37.78 -14.21 3.86
C CYS A 80 37.76 -15.51 4.72
N GLY A 81 38.85 -16.27 4.74
CA GLY A 81 39.05 -17.41 5.65
C GLY A 81 39.88 -18.53 5.00
N GLY A 82 40.95 -19.00 5.65
CA GLY A 82 41.78 -20.08 5.13
C GLY A 82 42.97 -20.45 6.03
N GLY A 83 43.63 -21.56 5.67
CA GLY A 83 44.83 -22.12 6.31
C GLY A 83 44.58 -23.43 7.07
N GLY A 84 45.46 -24.43 6.92
CA GLY A 84 45.54 -25.60 7.81
C GLY A 84 45.29 -27.00 7.21
N ASP A 85 46.02 -27.34 6.15
CA ASP A 85 46.65 -28.64 5.81
C ASP A 85 46.07 -30.02 6.25
N ASP A 86 46.18 -30.96 5.29
CA ASP A 86 46.36 -32.42 5.38
C ASP A 86 45.22 -33.44 5.64
N ALA A 87 45.42 -34.59 4.95
CA ALA A 87 44.87 -35.94 5.13
C ALA A 87 43.36 -36.25 4.94
N GLY A 88 43.07 -37.14 3.96
CA GLY A 88 41.99 -38.14 4.08
C GLY A 88 40.85 -38.11 3.05
N ALA A 89 40.56 -39.27 2.47
CA ALA A 89 39.34 -39.60 1.71
C ALA A 89 38.21 -40.07 2.68
N PRO A 90 36.92 -40.24 2.27
CA PRO A 90 36.39 -40.31 0.89
C PRO A 90 35.14 -39.43 0.61
N ALA A 91 34.58 -39.56 -0.59
CA ALA A 91 33.43 -38.79 -1.04
C ALA A 91 32.08 -39.25 -0.42
N PRO A 92 31.23 -38.32 0.05
CA PRO A 92 29.82 -38.58 0.35
C PRO A 92 28.94 -38.52 -0.93
N GLY A 93 27.79 -39.20 -0.89
CA GLY A 93 26.94 -39.43 -2.06
C GLY A 93 26.14 -38.21 -2.58
N MET A 94 25.72 -38.33 -3.84
CA MET A 94 24.88 -37.35 -4.55
C MET A 94 23.49 -37.22 -3.89
N PRO A 95 23.03 -36.02 -3.51
CA PRO A 95 21.67 -35.82 -2.99
C PRO A 95 20.63 -36.00 -4.11
N PRO A 96 19.42 -36.49 -3.80
CA PRO A 96 18.35 -36.64 -4.79
C PRO A 96 17.81 -35.28 -5.26
N ALA A 97 17.28 -35.24 -6.48
CA ALA A 97 16.69 -34.03 -7.05
C ALA A 97 15.46 -33.56 -6.24
N PRO A 98 15.21 -32.25 -6.12
CA PRO A 98 14.03 -31.73 -5.44
C PRO A 98 12.76 -32.12 -6.19
N GLY A 99 11.81 -32.73 -5.47
CA GLY A 99 10.48 -33.04 -6.00
C GLY A 99 9.62 -31.79 -6.23
N PRO A 100 8.53 -31.90 -7.01
CA PRO A 100 7.64 -30.78 -7.28
C PRO A 100 6.95 -30.28 -6.00
N ASN A 101 6.76 -28.95 -5.91
CA ASN A 101 6.03 -28.32 -4.81
C ASN A 101 4.63 -28.92 -4.64
N PRO A 102 4.16 -29.19 -3.41
CA PRO A 102 2.76 -29.53 -3.18
C PRO A 102 1.87 -28.32 -3.50
N GLY A 103 0.89 -28.53 -4.39
CA GLY A 103 -0.14 -27.55 -4.69
C GLY A 103 -1.09 -27.32 -3.50
N PRO A 104 -1.96 -26.29 -3.55
CA PRO A 104 -2.91 -26.00 -2.49
C PRO A 104 -3.88 -27.17 -2.26
N THR A 105 -4.02 -27.59 -1.01
CA THR A 105 -4.92 -28.67 -0.60
C THR A 105 -6.39 -28.31 -0.89
N PRO A 106 -7.20 -29.21 -1.49
CA PRO A 106 -8.63 -28.96 -1.69
C PRO A 106 -9.39 -28.81 -0.36
N ALA A 107 -10.42 -27.96 -0.34
CA ALA A 107 -11.36 -27.89 0.77
C ALA A 107 -12.21 -29.18 0.86
N PRO A 108 -12.54 -29.67 2.07
CA PRO A 108 -13.39 -30.85 2.23
C PRO A 108 -14.84 -30.59 1.80
N ALA A 109 -15.45 -31.57 1.15
CA ALA A 109 -16.86 -31.54 0.78
C ALA A 109 -17.78 -31.67 2.01
N PRO A 110 -19.01 -31.11 1.99
CA PRO A 110 -19.92 -31.13 3.13
C PRO A 110 -20.41 -32.55 3.47
N GLY A 111 -20.37 -32.89 4.76
CA GLY A 111 -20.91 -34.16 5.27
C GLY A 111 -22.44 -34.17 5.36
N ALA A 112 -23.03 -35.37 5.23
CA ALA A 112 -24.46 -35.59 5.39
C ALA A 112 -24.92 -35.36 6.85
N PRO A 113 -26.19 -34.96 7.09
CA PRO A 113 -26.68 -34.60 8.41
C PRO A 113 -26.72 -35.79 9.38
N GLN A 114 -26.31 -35.56 10.63
CA GLN A 114 -26.46 -36.52 11.73
C GLN A 114 -27.72 -36.21 12.55
N SER A 115 -28.38 -37.27 13.02
CA SER A 115 -29.62 -37.20 13.80
C SER A 115 -29.40 -36.61 15.21
N PRO A 116 -30.43 -36.00 15.83
CA PRO A 116 -30.33 -35.46 17.20
C PRO A 116 -30.12 -36.58 18.24
N PRO A 117 -29.49 -36.27 19.39
CA PRO A 117 -29.17 -37.25 20.41
C PRO A 117 -30.41 -37.78 21.15
N VAL A 118 -30.43 -39.09 21.40
CA VAL A 118 -31.44 -39.77 22.23
C VAL A 118 -31.19 -39.50 23.71
N ALA A 119 -32.25 -39.30 24.49
CA ALA A 119 -32.17 -39.06 25.93
C ALA A 119 -31.64 -40.29 26.69
N GLY A 120 -30.83 -40.05 27.73
CA GLY A 120 -30.34 -41.10 28.63
C GLY A 120 -31.43 -41.65 29.57
N PRO A 121 -31.20 -42.83 30.18
CA PRO A 121 -32.18 -43.47 31.07
C PRO A 121 -32.38 -42.68 32.38
N PRO A 122 -33.54 -42.85 33.05
CA PRO A 122 -33.84 -42.18 34.32
C PRO A 122 -32.98 -42.70 35.49
N PRO A 123 -32.82 -41.90 36.57
CA PRO A 123 -31.95 -42.24 37.69
C PRO A 123 -32.49 -43.35 38.60
N ASP A 124 -31.56 -44.11 39.19
CA ASP A 124 -31.81 -45.19 40.16
C ASP A 124 -32.39 -44.65 41.50
N PRO A 125 -33.54 -45.15 41.99
CA PRO A 125 -34.16 -44.70 43.23
C PRO A 125 -33.44 -45.16 44.52
N ASN A 126 -32.48 -46.07 44.47
CA ASN A 126 -31.87 -46.69 45.66
C ASN A 126 -30.51 -46.10 46.09
N ARG A 127 -30.09 -44.94 45.57
CA ARG A 127 -28.83 -44.30 45.97
C ARG A 127 -28.99 -43.49 47.28
N PRO A 128 -28.31 -43.83 48.39
CA PRO A 128 -28.40 -43.05 49.63
C PRO A 128 -27.75 -41.66 49.47
N PRO A 129 -28.26 -40.62 50.16
CA PRO A 129 -27.77 -39.26 50.03
C PRO A 129 -26.39 -39.08 50.68
N ALA A 130 -25.51 -38.33 50.00
CA ALA A 130 -24.23 -37.90 50.56
C ALA A 130 -24.41 -36.68 51.49
N PRO A 131 -23.54 -36.46 52.50
CA PRO A 131 -23.74 -35.40 53.50
C PRO A 131 -23.66 -33.98 52.94
N ILE A 132 -24.52 -33.10 53.46
CA ILE A 132 -24.55 -31.67 53.14
C ILE A 132 -23.51 -30.94 54.01
N PRO A 133 -22.56 -30.18 53.43
CA PRO A 133 -21.68 -29.30 54.21
C PRO A 133 -22.48 -28.10 54.76
N PRO A 134 -22.22 -27.64 56.00
CA PRO A 134 -23.01 -26.58 56.63
C PRO A 134 -22.86 -25.24 55.90
N ALA A 135 -23.96 -24.49 55.81
CA ALA A 135 -23.97 -23.17 55.17
C ALA A 135 -23.20 -22.12 55.98
N PRO A 136 -22.52 -21.16 55.33
CA PRO A 136 -21.89 -20.03 56.02
C PRO A 136 -22.96 -19.13 56.66
N ALA A 137 -22.65 -18.60 57.85
CA ALA A 137 -23.53 -17.71 58.60
C ALA A 137 -23.76 -16.36 57.87
N PRO A 138 -24.92 -15.70 58.07
CA PRO A 138 -25.21 -14.42 57.44
C PRO A 138 -24.28 -13.31 57.96
N VAL A 139 -23.69 -12.55 57.04
CA VAL A 139 -22.97 -11.30 57.35
C VAL A 139 -24.00 -10.24 57.79
N PRO A 140 -23.79 -9.53 58.91
CA PRO A 140 -24.78 -8.61 59.45
C PRO A 140 -24.99 -7.36 58.57
N THR A 141 -26.23 -6.88 58.54
CA THR A 141 -26.64 -5.64 57.87
C THR A 141 -25.95 -4.42 58.48
N PRO A 142 -25.46 -3.44 57.69
CA PRO A 142 -24.94 -2.19 58.25
C PRO A 142 -26.06 -1.39 58.94
N PRO A 143 -25.77 -0.69 60.05
CA PRO A 143 -26.74 0.15 60.75
C PRO A 143 -27.11 1.40 59.93
N PRO A 144 -28.29 2.00 60.15
CA PRO A 144 -28.71 3.21 59.46
C PRO A 144 -27.87 4.44 59.84
N SER A 145 -27.69 5.37 58.90
CA SER A 145 -26.95 6.61 59.12
C SER A 145 -27.59 7.49 60.20
N PRO A 146 -26.79 8.09 61.12
CA PRO A 146 -27.30 9.06 62.08
C PRO A 146 -27.64 10.41 61.42
N THR A 147 -28.78 10.98 61.81
CA THR A 147 -29.21 12.34 61.43
C THR A 147 -28.21 13.40 61.92
N PRO A 148 -27.91 14.46 61.15
CA PRO A 148 -26.99 15.52 61.59
C PRO A 148 -27.52 16.27 62.82
N SER A 149 -26.60 16.56 63.75
CA SER A 149 -26.81 17.39 64.95
C SER A 149 -26.12 18.76 64.77
N PRO A 150 -26.56 19.85 65.43
CA PRO A 150 -26.18 21.21 65.06
C PRO A 150 -24.73 21.58 65.42
N ALA A 151 -24.20 22.59 64.71
CA ALA A 151 -22.81 23.02 64.80
C ALA A 151 -22.46 23.69 66.15
N PRO A 152 -21.31 23.34 66.78
CA PRO A 152 -20.76 24.10 67.90
C PRO A 152 -20.29 25.51 67.50
N ALA A 153 -20.33 26.45 68.45
CA ALA A 153 -19.81 27.80 68.26
C ALA A 153 -18.26 27.83 68.17
N PRO A 154 -17.66 28.80 67.46
CA PRO A 154 -16.22 28.85 67.23
C PRO A 154 -15.43 29.21 68.51
N ALA A 155 -14.31 28.51 68.71
CA ALA A 155 -13.29 28.83 69.70
C ALA A 155 -12.42 30.04 69.25
N PRO A 156 -11.80 30.80 70.17
CA PRO A 156 -11.05 32.01 69.83
C PRO A 156 -9.78 31.74 69.01
N THR A 157 -9.45 32.68 68.12
CA THR A 157 -8.37 32.58 67.14
C THR A 157 -6.98 32.74 67.78
N PRO A 158 -6.04 31.80 67.56
CA PRO A 158 -4.63 32.01 67.89
C PRO A 158 -4.01 33.17 67.08
N GLY A 159 -3.08 33.91 67.68
CA GLY A 159 -2.38 35.01 66.99
C GLY A 159 -1.53 34.54 65.80
N PRO A 160 -1.28 35.39 64.79
CA PRO A 160 -0.57 35.01 63.58
C PRO A 160 0.90 34.66 63.85
N ALA A 161 1.32 33.49 63.38
CA ALA A 161 2.74 33.14 63.30
C ALA A 161 3.44 33.97 62.20
N PRO A 162 4.77 34.22 62.31
CA PRO A 162 5.52 34.90 61.27
C PRO A 162 5.40 34.20 59.91
N ALA A 163 5.20 34.97 58.84
CA ALA A 163 5.07 34.43 57.49
C ALA A 163 6.38 33.73 57.07
N PRO A 164 6.32 32.52 56.46
CA PRO A 164 7.46 31.93 55.78
C PRO A 164 8.00 32.88 54.70
N GLY A 165 9.32 32.96 54.58
CA GLY A 165 9.95 33.71 53.49
C GLY A 165 9.50 33.19 52.12
N PRO A 166 9.48 34.04 51.08
CA PRO A 166 8.99 33.65 49.77
C PRO A 166 9.82 32.48 49.22
N VAL A 167 9.14 31.35 48.99
CA VAL A 167 9.72 30.20 48.27
C VAL A 167 10.18 30.72 46.90
N PRO A 168 11.43 30.49 46.48
CA PRO A 168 11.88 30.92 45.16
C PRO A 168 10.97 30.30 44.10
N SER A 169 10.40 31.15 43.24
CA SER A 169 9.47 30.70 42.20
C SER A 169 10.13 29.60 41.36
N PRO A 170 9.43 28.50 41.03
CA PRO A 170 9.99 27.46 40.18
C PRO A 170 10.57 28.07 38.91
N ALA A 171 11.84 27.76 38.61
CA ALA A 171 12.45 28.21 37.37
C ALA A 171 11.55 27.80 36.20
N PRO A 172 11.25 28.71 35.25
CA PRO A 172 10.32 28.42 34.18
C PRO A 172 10.80 27.18 33.43
N SER A 173 9.96 26.14 33.40
CA SER A 173 10.26 24.91 32.67
C SER A 173 10.70 25.27 31.26
N PRO A 174 11.87 24.81 30.78
CA PRO A 174 12.39 25.23 29.49
C PRO A 174 11.36 24.89 28.41
N SER A 175 10.92 25.90 27.66
CA SER A 175 9.97 25.73 26.57
C SER A 175 10.45 24.60 25.66
N PRO A 176 9.62 23.59 25.34
CA PRO A 176 10.07 22.36 24.73
C PRO A 176 10.86 22.64 23.46
N SER A 177 12.15 22.29 23.50
CA SER A 177 13.09 22.65 22.45
C SER A 177 12.77 21.87 21.19
N VAL A 178 12.34 22.58 20.15
CA VAL A 178 12.01 21.98 18.84
C VAL A 178 13.19 21.15 18.33
N LEU A 179 12.93 19.87 18.12
CA LEU A 179 13.95 18.90 17.74
C LEU A 179 14.48 19.18 16.33
N ARG A 180 15.80 19.24 16.17
CA ARG A 180 16.49 19.67 14.94
C ARG A 180 17.59 18.69 14.52
N PRO A 181 17.80 18.47 13.21
CA PRO A 181 19.00 17.82 12.72
C PRO A 181 20.23 18.67 13.02
N GLN A 182 21.33 18.00 13.35
CA GLN A 182 22.65 18.60 13.55
C GLN A 182 23.49 18.57 12.26
N THR A 183 23.08 17.78 11.25
CA THR A 183 23.76 17.69 9.96
C THR A 183 22.77 17.61 8.79
N PRO A 184 23.18 17.99 7.56
CA PRO A 184 22.39 17.77 6.35
C PRO A 184 21.96 16.32 6.14
N ALA A 185 22.79 15.34 6.54
CA ALA A 185 22.47 13.92 6.44
C ALA A 185 21.28 13.53 7.32
N GLN A 186 21.24 13.99 8.58
CA GLN A 186 20.09 13.74 9.48
C GLN A 186 18.80 14.35 8.91
N ALA A 187 18.87 15.56 8.34
CA ALA A 187 17.75 16.21 7.66
C ALA A 187 17.28 15.37 6.46
N ALA A 188 18.18 15.02 5.54
CA ALA A 188 17.87 14.22 4.35
C ALA A 188 17.32 12.83 4.70
N SER A 189 17.86 12.18 5.73
CA SER A 189 17.40 10.88 6.23
C SER A 189 15.95 10.95 6.75
N PHE A 190 15.59 12.01 7.47
CA PHE A 190 14.20 12.27 7.86
C PHE A 190 13.28 12.51 6.65
N ILE A 191 13.69 13.40 5.73
CA ILE A 191 12.91 13.77 4.53
C ILE A 191 12.66 12.53 3.66
N LEU A 192 13.66 11.66 3.49
CA LEU A 192 13.54 10.42 2.70
C LEU A 192 12.63 9.34 3.33
N ARG A 193 12.24 9.46 4.61
CA ARG A 193 11.15 8.67 5.23
C ARG A 193 9.78 9.31 4.98
N CYS A 194 9.72 10.64 5.01
CA CYS A 194 8.49 11.42 4.79
C CYS A 194 8.03 11.39 3.32
N GLN A 195 8.98 11.38 2.39
CA GLN A 195 8.78 11.38 0.94
C GLN A 195 9.92 10.65 0.23
N HIS A 196 9.75 10.25 -1.03
CA HIS A 196 10.72 9.40 -1.74
C HIS A 196 11.90 10.15 -2.39
N TYR A 197 12.04 11.45 -2.17
CA TYR A 197 13.13 12.29 -2.68
C TYR A 197 13.44 13.43 -1.71
N VAL A 198 14.55 14.13 -1.92
CA VAL A 198 14.94 15.29 -1.12
C VAL A 198 15.45 16.39 -2.03
N THR A 199 15.16 17.66 -1.71
CA THR A 199 15.80 18.82 -2.34
C THR A 199 16.73 19.53 -1.35
N GLU A 200 17.68 20.30 -1.88
CA GLU A 200 18.56 21.15 -1.07
C GLU A 200 17.74 22.11 -0.19
N LYS A 201 16.61 22.62 -0.71
CA LYS A 201 15.68 23.50 0.02
C LYS A 201 14.92 22.80 1.15
N ASP A 202 14.57 21.52 1.00
CA ASP A 202 13.97 20.74 2.09
C ASP A 202 14.97 20.59 3.25
N ILE A 203 16.24 20.29 2.93
CA ILE A 203 17.33 20.15 3.91
C ILE A 203 17.53 21.48 4.67
N GLU A 204 17.61 22.60 3.94
CA GLU A 204 17.69 23.95 4.52
C GLU A 204 16.51 24.24 5.46
N ASP A 205 15.28 23.90 5.06
CA ASP A 205 14.09 24.17 5.87
C ASP A 205 14.04 23.29 7.14
N VAL A 206 14.35 21.99 7.07
CA VAL A 206 14.38 21.13 8.27
C VAL A 206 15.50 21.55 9.24
N LEU A 207 16.68 21.96 8.74
CA LEU A 207 17.74 22.53 9.60
C LEU A 207 17.29 23.84 10.28
N ARG A 208 16.63 24.72 9.52
CA ARG A 208 16.15 26.04 9.98
C ARG A 208 14.95 25.96 10.93
N MET A 209 14.02 25.04 10.70
CA MET A 209 12.74 24.94 11.41
C MET A 209 12.71 23.85 12.48
N GLY A 210 13.41 22.74 12.26
CA GLY A 210 13.26 21.49 13.00
C GLY A 210 12.28 20.52 12.34
N TYR A 211 12.32 19.25 12.78
CA TYR A 211 11.60 18.14 12.15
C TYR A 211 10.08 18.33 12.17
N GLU A 212 9.51 18.59 13.36
CA GLU A 212 8.07 18.70 13.55
C GLU A 212 7.45 19.93 12.84
N PRO A 213 7.98 21.17 12.96
CA PRO A 213 7.38 22.30 12.27
C PRO A 213 7.51 22.26 10.74
N TRP A 214 8.54 21.59 10.20
CA TRP A 214 8.59 21.30 8.75
C TRP A 214 7.50 20.29 8.38
N LEU A 215 7.35 19.22 9.13
CA LEU A 215 6.32 18.20 8.87
C LEU A 215 4.90 18.79 8.96
N ASP A 216 4.63 19.61 9.97
CA ASP A 216 3.37 20.34 10.10
C ASP A 216 3.11 21.26 8.89
N ALA A 217 4.13 21.93 8.36
CA ALA A 217 3.99 22.73 7.14
C ALA A 217 3.64 21.88 5.90
N GLN A 218 4.22 20.67 5.77
CA GLN A 218 3.86 19.74 4.69
C GLN A 218 2.43 19.18 4.86
N LEU A 219 2.03 18.81 6.08
CA LEU A 219 0.70 18.29 6.40
C LEU A 219 -0.40 19.37 6.36
N ALA A 220 -0.04 20.65 6.48
CA ALA A 220 -0.93 21.79 6.30
C ALA A 220 -1.05 22.25 4.83
N ALA A 221 -0.05 21.96 3.98
CA ALA A 221 -0.03 22.46 2.61
C ALA A 221 -1.20 21.93 1.76
N PRO A 222 -1.92 22.81 1.01
CA PRO A 222 -2.83 22.36 -0.03
C PRO A 222 -2.03 21.65 -1.14
N GLN A 223 -2.70 20.77 -1.89
CA GLN A 223 -2.10 20.19 -3.10
C GLN A 223 -1.79 21.31 -4.11
N LYS A 224 -0.57 21.32 -4.63
CA LYS A 224 -0.06 22.26 -5.63
C LYS A 224 0.04 21.61 -7.01
N GLU A 225 0.18 20.29 -7.06
CA GLU A 225 0.29 19.56 -8.33
C GLU A 225 -1.06 19.41 -9.05
N VAL A 226 -1.00 19.47 -10.38
CA VAL A 226 -2.06 18.99 -11.29
C VAL A 226 -2.49 17.56 -10.92
N THR A 227 -3.79 17.29 -10.94
CA THR A 227 -4.30 15.96 -10.55
C THR A 227 -4.09 14.92 -11.66
N GLY A 228 -4.14 13.62 -11.34
CA GLY A 228 -4.13 12.52 -12.32
C GLY A 228 -5.22 12.68 -13.38
N TRP A 229 -6.42 13.07 -12.97
CA TRP A 229 -7.51 13.38 -13.88
C TRP A 229 -7.14 14.53 -14.82
N GLN A 230 -6.63 15.65 -14.28
CA GLN A 230 -6.32 16.82 -15.08
C GLN A 230 -5.10 16.61 -15.99
N TRP A 231 -4.11 15.82 -15.58
CA TRP A 231 -3.05 15.34 -16.48
C TRP A 231 -3.65 14.55 -17.64
N SER A 232 -4.59 13.63 -17.37
CA SER A 232 -5.25 12.83 -18.41
C SER A 232 -6.08 13.68 -19.39
N ILE A 233 -6.66 14.81 -18.94
CA ILE A 233 -7.28 15.81 -19.82
C ILE A 233 -6.22 16.57 -20.64
N ASN A 234 -5.12 16.99 -20.03
CA ASN A 234 -4.04 17.73 -20.71
C ASN A 234 -3.38 16.89 -21.83
N GLU A 235 -3.19 15.59 -21.61
CA GLU A 235 -2.72 14.60 -22.59
C GLU A 235 -3.76 14.23 -23.66
N LYS A 236 -4.94 14.88 -23.64
CA LYS A 236 -6.08 14.66 -24.53
C LYS A 236 -6.57 13.21 -24.54
N LEU A 237 -6.62 12.58 -23.36
CA LEU A 237 -7.09 11.20 -23.22
C LEU A 237 -8.63 11.10 -23.23
N ASN A 238 -9.38 12.21 -23.17
CA ASN A 238 -10.84 12.19 -23.17
C ASN A 238 -11.48 12.33 -24.57
N THR A 239 -10.92 11.67 -25.60
CA THR A 239 -11.55 11.63 -26.93
C THR A 239 -12.03 10.22 -27.29
N LEU A 240 -12.90 10.11 -28.29
CA LEU A 240 -13.40 8.81 -28.80
C LEU A 240 -12.28 7.86 -29.23
N GLU A 241 -11.12 8.39 -29.62
CA GLU A 241 -9.92 7.64 -29.97
C GLU A 241 -9.14 7.18 -28.73
N THR A 242 -8.89 8.08 -27.77
CA THR A 242 -7.90 7.90 -26.71
C THR A 242 -8.46 7.40 -25.37
N ILE A 243 -9.77 7.53 -25.12
CA ILE A 243 -10.39 7.30 -23.79
C ILE A 243 -10.32 5.87 -23.26
N ASN A 244 -10.01 4.90 -24.12
CA ASN A 244 -9.84 3.50 -23.74
C ASN A 244 -8.38 3.02 -23.82
N TYR A 245 -7.42 3.94 -23.99
CA TYR A 245 -5.99 3.63 -23.92
C TYR A 245 -5.57 3.33 -22.48
N GLN A 246 -4.58 2.45 -22.31
CA GLN A 246 -4.10 2.00 -20.99
C GLN A 246 -2.86 2.82 -20.55
N ASP A 247 -3.01 4.14 -20.57
CA ASP A 247 -1.91 5.10 -20.38
C ASP A 247 -1.52 5.34 -18.90
N VAL A 248 -2.09 4.58 -17.96
CA VAL A 248 -1.90 4.78 -16.51
C VAL A 248 -0.43 4.75 -16.07
N PRO A 249 0.47 3.90 -16.63
CA PRO A 249 1.90 3.97 -16.30
C PRO A 249 2.53 5.33 -16.54
N TYR A 250 2.20 5.97 -17.67
CA TYR A 250 2.72 7.29 -18.02
C TYR A 250 2.24 8.36 -17.03
N MET A 251 0.97 8.29 -16.61
CA MET A 251 0.41 9.15 -15.55
C MET A 251 1.11 8.92 -14.22
N MET A 252 1.23 7.68 -13.76
CA MET A 252 1.79 7.36 -12.45
C MET A 252 3.28 7.70 -12.36
N TRP A 253 4.05 7.52 -13.44
CA TRP A 253 5.43 7.97 -13.45
C TRP A 253 5.57 9.49 -13.53
N TYR A 254 4.71 10.20 -14.27
CA TYR A 254 4.69 11.67 -14.20
C TYR A 254 4.44 12.15 -12.76
N MET A 255 3.40 11.60 -12.11
CA MET A 255 3.01 11.98 -10.75
C MET A 255 4.12 11.64 -9.73
N LEU A 256 4.72 10.44 -9.79
CA LEU A 256 5.77 10.08 -8.83
C LEU A 256 7.14 10.70 -9.13
N MET A 257 7.45 11.08 -10.37
CA MET A 257 8.74 11.68 -10.73
C MET A 257 8.76 13.20 -10.72
N ASN A 258 7.60 13.88 -10.68
CA ASN A 258 7.56 15.32 -10.50
C ASN A 258 7.77 15.70 -9.00
N PRO A 259 8.80 16.47 -8.63
CA PRO A 259 9.17 16.76 -7.23
C PRO A 259 8.28 17.84 -6.58
N ILE A 260 6.96 17.67 -6.66
CA ILE A 260 5.92 18.49 -6.02
C ILE A 260 5.12 17.59 -5.06
N ASP A 261 4.67 18.12 -3.92
CA ASP A 261 3.79 17.46 -2.93
C ASP A 261 4.26 16.07 -2.47
N GLY A 262 5.59 15.85 -2.38
CA GLY A 262 6.19 14.54 -2.12
C GLY A 262 5.64 13.78 -0.91
N VAL A 263 5.44 14.45 0.23
CA VAL A 263 4.87 13.82 1.43
C VAL A 263 3.43 13.34 1.19
N ARG A 264 2.62 14.13 0.47
CA ARG A 264 1.24 13.78 0.12
C ARG A 264 1.20 12.57 -0.82
N LYS A 265 2.08 12.55 -1.83
CA LYS A 265 2.25 11.41 -2.76
C LYS A 265 2.70 10.15 -2.07
N ARG A 266 3.64 10.26 -1.13
CA ARG A 266 4.18 9.11 -0.39
C ARG A 266 3.12 8.44 0.46
N VAL A 267 2.23 9.23 1.07
CA VAL A 267 1.06 8.73 1.79
C VAL A 267 0.00 8.20 0.83
N ALA A 268 -0.35 8.91 -0.25
CA ALA A 268 -1.33 8.43 -1.24
C ALA A 268 -0.92 7.08 -1.86
N LEU A 269 0.38 6.87 -2.11
CA LEU A 269 0.93 5.60 -2.56
C LEU A 269 0.80 4.51 -1.48
N ALA A 270 1.21 4.79 -0.24
CA ALA A 270 1.05 3.86 0.88
C ALA A 270 -0.42 3.50 1.16
N LEU A 271 -1.35 4.44 0.94
CA LEU A 271 -2.79 4.18 1.00
C LEU A 271 -3.27 3.34 -0.19
N SER A 272 -2.72 3.51 -1.39
CA SER A 272 -3.06 2.68 -2.56
C SER A 272 -2.61 1.21 -2.42
N GLU A 273 -1.66 0.96 -1.52
CA GLU A 273 -1.17 -0.37 -1.16
C GLU A 273 -1.94 -1.03 -0.01
N ILE A 274 -2.81 -0.28 0.67
CA ILE A 274 -3.74 -0.77 1.70
C ILE A 274 -5.14 -0.90 1.08
N PHE A 275 -5.66 0.20 0.52
CA PHE A 275 -6.90 0.25 -0.23
C PHE A 275 -6.64 -0.10 -1.71
N VAL A 276 -6.28 -1.37 -1.96
CA VAL A 276 -5.80 -1.84 -3.26
C VAL A 276 -6.89 -1.77 -4.34
N VAL A 277 -6.51 -1.19 -5.49
CA VAL A 277 -7.17 -1.43 -6.79
C VAL A 277 -6.11 -1.67 -7.85
N SER A 278 -6.45 -2.40 -8.93
CA SER A 278 -5.49 -2.72 -9.99
C SER A 278 -5.97 -2.40 -11.40
N THR A 279 -5.12 -1.72 -12.16
CA THR A 279 -5.19 -1.58 -13.63
C THR A 279 -5.24 -2.91 -14.39
N VAL A 280 -4.87 -4.03 -13.76
CA VAL A 280 -5.06 -5.38 -14.33
C VAL A 280 -6.54 -5.68 -14.51
N GLU A 281 -7.39 -5.31 -13.56
CA GLU A 281 -8.82 -5.65 -13.51
C GLU A 281 -9.73 -4.47 -13.87
N LEU A 282 -9.31 -3.22 -13.61
CA LEU A 282 -10.05 -1.98 -13.91
C LEU A 282 -10.11 -1.60 -15.41
N ARG A 283 -10.09 -2.61 -16.29
CA ARG A 283 -10.15 -2.48 -17.75
C ARG A 283 -11.55 -2.12 -18.26
N GLY A 284 -11.65 -1.82 -19.55
CA GLY A 284 -12.89 -1.43 -20.21
C GLY A 284 -12.99 0.09 -20.39
N GLU A 285 -14.22 0.60 -20.48
CA GLU A 285 -14.46 2.01 -20.80
C GLU A 285 -13.81 2.95 -19.77
N SER A 286 -13.07 3.95 -20.26
CA SER A 286 -12.49 5.03 -19.45
C SER A 286 -11.58 4.55 -18.29
N SER A 287 -10.89 3.41 -18.45
CA SER A 287 -10.01 2.85 -17.41
C SER A 287 -8.97 3.84 -16.90
N GLN A 288 -8.33 4.61 -17.80
CA GLN A 288 -7.43 5.72 -17.47
C GLN A 288 -8.05 6.66 -16.43
N PHE A 289 -9.26 7.17 -16.71
CA PHE A 289 -9.94 8.15 -15.87
C PHE A 289 -10.46 7.55 -14.56
N LYS A 290 -10.85 6.27 -14.56
CA LYS A 290 -11.23 5.51 -13.37
C LYS A 290 -10.08 5.39 -12.37
N VAL A 291 -8.87 5.07 -12.86
CA VAL A 291 -7.67 4.98 -11.99
C VAL A 291 -7.13 6.35 -11.62
N ALA A 292 -7.20 7.33 -12.53
CA ALA A 292 -6.84 8.72 -12.26
C ALA A 292 -7.72 9.34 -11.15
N ALA A 293 -9.04 9.14 -11.20
CA ALA A 293 -9.96 9.57 -10.15
C ALA A 293 -9.66 8.91 -8.79
N TYR A 294 -9.22 7.64 -8.79
CA TYR A 294 -8.84 6.95 -7.57
C TYR A 294 -7.55 7.48 -6.95
N TRP A 295 -6.52 7.74 -7.78
CA TRP A 295 -5.31 8.43 -7.32
C TRP A 295 -5.62 9.80 -6.71
N ASP A 296 -6.47 10.58 -7.37
CA ASP A 296 -6.89 11.91 -6.92
C ASP A 296 -7.68 11.85 -5.60
N LEU A 297 -8.48 10.80 -5.40
CA LEU A 297 -9.21 10.52 -4.15
C LEU A 297 -8.25 10.23 -2.99
N LEU A 298 -7.18 9.45 -3.23
CA LEU A 298 -6.16 9.16 -2.23
C LEU A 298 -5.30 10.39 -1.91
N MET A 299 -4.87 11.14 -2.92
CA MET A 299 -4.12 12.42 -2.77
C MET A 299 -4.91 13.45 -1.95
N ARG A 300 -6.23 13.55 -2.19
CA ARG A 300 -7.14 14.43 -1.44
C ARG A 300 -7.29 14.00 0.03
N ASN A 301 -7.50 12.70 0.29
CA ASN A 301 -7.74 12.17 1.62
C ASN A 301 -6.49 11.91 2.48
N ALA A 302 -5.29 11.93 1.89
CA ALA A 302 -4.02 11.58 2.54
C ALA A 302 -3.80 12.20 3.94
N PHE A 303 -4.25 13.43 4.15
CA PHE A 303 -4.12 14.18 5.42
C PHE A 303 -5.48 14.56 6.04
N GLY A 304 -6.55 13.79 5.75
CA GLY A 304 -7.90 14.00 6.25
C GLY A 304 -8.28 13.09 7.43
N SER A 305 -9.58 12.84 7.62
CA SER A 305 -10.05 11.81 8.56
C SER A 305 -10.11 10.44 7.88
N TYR A 306 -9.63 9.41 8.55
CA TYR A 306 -9.74 8.01 8.10
C TYR A 306 -11.19 7.59 7.87
N ARG A 307 -12.14 8.13 8.64
CA ARG A 307 -13.58 7.87 8.48
C ARG A 307 -14.13 8.45 7.17
N THR A 308 -13.59 9.57 6.69
CA THR A 308 -13.90 10.14 5.37
C THR A 308 -13.29 9.29 4.27
N LEU A 309 -11.99 8.95 4.39
CA LEU A 309 -11.28 8.08 3.44
C LEU A 309 -12.01 6.75 3.23
N LEU A 310 -12.49 6.10 4.30
CA LEU A 310 -13.20 4.82 4.22
C LEU A 310 -14.52 4.92 3.41
N THR A 311 -15.32 5.99 3.62
CA THR A 311 -16.53 6.25 2.81
C THR A 311 -16.19 6.57 1.36
N ASP A 312 -15.19 7.42 1.14
CA ASP A 312 -14.79 7.83 -0.21
C ASP A 312 -14.33 6.61 -1.02
N VAL A 313 -13.51 5.72 -0.44
CA VAL A 313 -13.13 4.45 -1.05
C VAL A 313 -14.37 3.56 -1.28
N SER A 314 -15.24 3.39 -0.27
CA SER A 314 -16.46 2.57 -0.36
C SER A 314 -17.40 2.97 -1.50
N LEU A 315 -17.47 4.27 -1.80
CA LEU A 315 -18.30 4.83 -2.87
C LEU A 315 -17.49 5.17 -4.14
N SER A 316 -16.21 4.84 -4.21
CA SER A 316 -15.41 5.10 -5.41
C SER A 316 -15.77 4.11 -6.53
N PRO A 317 -16.00 4.57 -7.78
CA PRO A 317 -16.28 3.67 -8.90
C PRO A 317 -15.13 2.68 -9.20
N ALA A 318 -13.89 3.07 -8.89
CA ALA A 318 -12.73 2.20 -8.99
C ALA A 318 -12.83 1.01 -8.02
N MET A 319 -12.98 1.25 -6.72
CA MET A 319 -13.12 0.17 -5.74
C MET A 319 -14.39 -0.66 -5.99
N GLY A 320 -15.48 -0.01 -6.38
CA GLY A 320 -16.75 -0.70 -6.67
C GLY A 320 -16.69 -1.62 -7.88
N VAL A 321 -15.87 -1.31 -8.90
CA VAL A 321 -15.55 -2.26 -9.98
C VAL A 321 -14.57 -3.33 -9.51
N TYR A 322 -13.57 -2.97 -8.70
CA TYR A 322 -12.51 -3.89 -8.26
C TYR A 322 -13.04 -5.01 -7.37
N LEU A 323 -13.93 -4.70 -6.42
CA LEU A 323 -14.45 -5.66 -5.43
C LEU A 323 -15.98 -5.84 -5.51
N SER A 324 -16.52 -5.76 -6.73
CA SER A 324 -17.91 -6.10 -7.10
C SER A 324 -19.07 -5.38 -6.37
N SER A 325 -18.82 -4.39 -5.51
CA SER A 325 -19.92 -3.65 -4.86
C SER A 325 -20.73 -2.79 -5.84
N ARG A 326 -20.12 -2.35 -6.96
CA ARG A 326 -20.81 -1.56 -7.99
C ARG A 326 -21.80 -2.42 -8.79
N GLY A 327 -23.08 -2.14 -8.61
CA GLY A 327 -24.20 -2.86 -9.21
C GLY A 327 -24.60 -4.12 -8.42
N ASN A 328 -24.06 -4.32 -7.21
CA ASN A 328 -24.44 -5.38 -6.29
C ASN A 328 -25.95 -5.31 -5.98
N ARG A 329 -26.62 -6.47 -5.85
CA ARG A 329 -28.08 -6.57 -5.81
C ARG A 329 -28.54 -7.36 -4.61
N ARG A 330 -29.58 -6.88 -3.94
CA ARG A 330 -30.31 -7.59 -2.87
C ARG A 330 -30.66 -9.02 -3.25
N ALA A 331 -30.93 -9.84 -2.23
CA ALA A 331 -31.34 -11.22 -2.42
C ALA A 331 -32.54 -11.36 -3.37
N ASN A 332 -32.62 -12.49 -4.07
CA ASN A 332 -33.80 -12.88 -4.84
C ASN A 332 -34.10 -14.36 -4.62
N PRO A 333 -34.98 -14.71 -3.66
CA PRO A 333 -35.33 -16.10 -3.37
C PRO A 333 -35.81 -16.89 -4.59
N ARG A 334 -36.46 -16.24 -5.58
CA ARG A 334 -36.92 -16.88 -6.83
C ARG A 334 -35.79 -17.35 -7.76
N THR A 335 -34.57 -16.85 -7.60
CA THR A 335 -33.41 -17.23 -8.42
C THR A 335 -32.20 -17.65 -7.60
N GLY A 336 -32.37 -17.89 -6.29
CA GLY A 336 -31.27 -18.20 -5.37
C GLY A 336 -30.17 -17.11 -5.28
N ARG A 337 -30.41 -15.88 -5.77
CA ARG A 337 -29.38 -14.83 -5.74
C ARG A 337 -29.21 -14.33 -4.31
N ILE A 338 -27.98 -14.27 -3.84
CA ILE A 338 -27.53 -13.52 -2.65
C ILE A 338 -26.79 -12.25 -3.08
N PRO A 339 -26.64 -11.24 -2.20
CA PRO A 339 -25.71 -10.12 -2.42
C PRO A 339 -24.27 -10.61 -2.67
N ASP A 340 -23.50 -9.84 -3.44
CA ASP A 340 -22.05 -10.04 -3.53
C ASP A 340 -21.39 -9.63 -2.21
N GLU A 341 -20.54 -10.51 -1.68
CA GLU A 341 -19.88 -10.35 -0.39
C GLU A 341 -18.44 -9.82 -0.47
N ASN A 342 -17.87 -9.65 -1.66
CA ASN A 342 -16.43 -9.39 -1.83
C ASN A 342 -16.01 -8.10 -1.11
N TYR A 343 -16.55 -6.93 -1.51
CA TYR A 343 -16.26 -5.68 -0.79
C TYR A 343 -16.67 -5.73 0.69
N ALA A 344 -17.76 -6.43 1.04
CA ALA A 344 -18.24 -6.55 2.41
C ALA A 344 -17.28 -7.32 3.32
N ARG A 345 -16.53 -8.27 2.76
CA ARG A 345 -15.44 -8.97 3.42
C ARG A 345 -14.20 -8.07 3.51
N GLU A 346 -13.74 -7.54 2.39
CA GLU A 346 -12.45 -6.82 2.34
C GLU A 346 -12.46 -5.45 3.05
N VAL A 347 -13.62 -4.77 3.13
CA VAL A 347 -13.76 -3.54 3.93
C VAL A 347 -13.51 -3.81 5.43
N MET A 348 -13.81 -5.02 5.90
CA MET A 348 -13.50 -5.47 7.26
C MET A 348 -12.08 -6.06 7.34
N GLN A 349 -11.76 -6.98 6.43
CA GLN A 349 -10.56 -7.83 6.45
C GLN A 349 -9.25 -7.10 6.14
N LEU A 350 -9.28 -6.13 5.21
CA LEU A 350 -8.09 -5.43 4.72
C LEU A 350 -8.14 -3.91 4.99
N PHE A 351 -9.34 -3.31 4.98
CA PHE A 351 -9.50 -1.86 5.03
C PHE A 351 -9.99 -1.31 6.37
N SER A 352 -10.12 -2.12 7.44
CA SER A 352 -10.42 -1.58 8.78
C SER A 352 -9.94 -2.44 9.95
N ILE A 353 -10.52 -3.64 10.14
CA ILE A 353 -10.43 -4.37 11.42
C ILE A 353 -9.55 -5.62 11.38
N GLY A 354 -9.24 -6.17 10.21
CA GLY A 354 -8.46 -7.41 10.09
C GLY A 354 -9.24 -8.67 10.45
N LEU A 355 -8.62 -9.84 10.31
CA LEU A 355 -9.23 -11.15 10.64
C LEU A 355 -9.39 -11.41 12.14
N TYR A 356 -8.47 -10.90 12.97
CA TYR A 356 -8.36 -11.27 14.38
C TYR A 356 -8.26 -10.05 15.28
N GLU A 357 -8.86 -10.12 16.48
CA GLU A 357 -8.78 -9.05 17.47
C GLU A 357 -7.33 -8.76 17.87
N LEU A 358 -7.01 -7.46 18.00
CA LEU A 358 -5.68 -6.97 18.33
C LEU A 358 -5.66 -6.27 19.69
N ASN A 359 -4.56 -6.42 20.40
CA ASN A 359 -4.15 -5.48 21.43
C ASN A 359 -3.65 -4.17 20.78
N GLN A 360 -3.53 -3.09 21.56
CA GLN A 360 -3.05 -1.79 21.05
C GLN A 360 -1.64 -1.85 20.43
N ASP A 361 -0.83 -2.81 20.86
CA ASP A 361 0.53 -3.06 20.35
C ASP A 361 0.57 -3.90 19.06
N GLY A 362 -0.59 -4.26 18.50
CA GLY A 362 -0.71 -5.08 17.30
C GLY A 362 -0.43 -6.57 17.50
N SER A 363 -0.29 -7.04 18.74
CA SER A 363 -0.32 -8.47 19.06
C SER A 363 -1.75 -9.03 19.01
N LEU A 364 -1.88 -10.33 18.72
CA LEU A 364 -3.19 -11.01 18.65
C LEU A 364 -3.78 -11.18 20.06
N LYS A 365 -5.08 -10.92 20.21
CA LYS A 365 -5.83 -11.41 21.38
C LYS A 365 -6.09 -12.90 21.24
N MET A 366 -5.96 -13.62 22.35
CA MET A 366 -6.05 -15.08 22.39
C MET A 366 -7.14 -15.53 23.36
N ALA A 367 -7.99 -16.47 22.94
CA ALA A 367 -8.94 -17.18 23.79
C ALA A 367 -8.78 -18.69 23.57
N GLY A 368 -8.69 -19.48 24.66
CA GLY A 368 -8.50 -20.94 24.57
C GLY A 368 -7.26 -21.37 23.76
N GLY A 369 -6.22 -20.54 23.72
CA GLY A 369 -5.01 -20.78 22.93
C GLY A 369 -5.12 -20.47 21.43
N LYS A 370 -6.24 -19.91 20.95
CA LYS A 370 -6.45 -19.51 19.55
C LYS A 370 -6.65 -17.99 19.43
N PRO A 371 -6.30 -17.37 18.29
CA PRO A 371 -6.68 -15.99 18.00
C PRO A 371 -8.20 -15.82 18.00
N ILE A 372 -8.70 -14.68 18.47
CA ILE A 372 -10.14 -14.34 18.46
C ILE A 372 -10.48 -13.71 17.09
N GLU A 373 -11.49 -14.22 16.39
CA GLU A 373 -11.96 -13.66 15.10
C GLU A 373 -12.77 -12.37 15.30
N THR A 374 -12.60 -11.38 14.42
CA THR A 374 -13.29 -10.07 14.52
C THR A 374 -14.73 -10.07 14.01
N TYR A 375 -15.07 -10.98 13.10
CA TYR A 375 -16.38 -11.07 12.48
C TYR A 375 -16.69 -12.51 12.06
N THR A 376 -17.97 -12.83 11.96
CA THR A 376 -18.47 -14.13 11.46
C THR A 376 -18.87 -14.03 9.98
N GLN A 377 -19.06 -15.17 9.32
CA GLN A 377 -19.65 -15.20 7.97
C GLN A 377 -21.05 -14.53 7.92
N GLU A 378 -21.86 -14.65 8.97
CA GLU A 378 -23.13 -13.92 9.09
C GLU A 378 -22.93 -12.39 9.09
N THR A 379 -21.84 -11.92 9.72
CA THR A 379 -21.47 -10.49 9.72
C THR A 379 -21.11 -10.03 8.30
N VAL A 380 -20.43 -10.86 7.52
CA VAL A 380 -20.14 -10.58 6.09
C VAL A 380 -21.43 -10.50 5.27
N SER A 381 -22.34 -11.47 5.41
CA SER A 381 -23.62 -11.46 4.68
C SER A 381 -24.52 -10.27 5.07
N ASN A 382 -24.49 -9.85 6.34
CA ASN A 382 -25.15 -8.62 6.79
C ASN A 382 -24.49 -7.36 6.22
N MET A 383 -23.16 -7.27 6.24
CA MET A 383 -22.42 -6.16 5.64
C MET A 383 -22.68 -6.07 4.13
N ALA A 384 -22.82 -7.21 3.44
CA ALA A 384 -23.15 -7.26 2.02
C ALA A 384 -24.52 -6.63 1.70
N ARG A 385 -25.54 -6.78 2.57
CA ARG A 385 -26.83 -6.07 2.43
C ARG A 385 -26.64 -4.55 2.33
N VAL A 386 -25.73 -3.97 3.13
CA VAL A 386 -25.44 -2.52 3.15
C VAL A 386 -24.90 -2.03 1.81
N PHE A 387 -24.05 -2.83 1.16
CA PHE A 387 -23.42 -2.51 -0.13
C PHE A 387 -24.26 -2.87 -1.35
N THR A 388 -25.48 -3.37 -1.19
CA THR A 388 -26.40 -3.55 -2.33
C THR A 388 -26.90 -2.20 -2.86
N GLY A 389 -27.11 -2.12 -4.18
CA GLY A 389 -27.75 -0.98 -4.85
C GLY A 389 -26.88 0.24 -5.11
N TRP A 390 -25.59 0.24 -4.78
CA TRP A 390 -24.68 1.32 -5.21
C TRP A 390 -24.17 1.03 -6.63
N ASP A 391 -24.30 1.96 -7.57
CA ASP A 391 -23.80 1.84 -8.94
C ASP A 391 -23.30 3.20 -9.47
N TYR A 392 -22.80 3.28 -10.70
CA TYR A 392 -22.37 4.53 -11.32
C TYR A 392 -23.42 5.64 -11.18
N ASP A 393 -23.01 6.79 -10.66
CA ASP A 393 -23.68 8.05 -10.92
C ASP A 393 -23.38 8.48 -12.35
N MET A 394 -24.42 8.76 -13.14
CA MET A 394 -24.29 9.15 -14.55
C MET A 394 -24.34 10.67 -14.73
N THR A 395 -24.43 11.45 -13.65
CA THR A 395 -24.59 12.91 -13.69
C THR A 395 -23.42 13.58 -14.43
N GLY A 396 -23.74 14.23 -15.55
CA GLY A 396 -22.78 14.90 -16.43
C GLY A 396 -21.92 13.97 -17.30
N HIS A 397 -22.06 12.64 -17.20
CA HIS A 397 -21.29 11.70 -18.02
C HIS A 397 -21.73 11.74 -19.48
N ILE A 398 -20.77 11.92 -20.39
CA ILE A 398 -20.95 11.79 -21.84
C ILE A 398 -20.03 10.67 -22.31
N LYS A 399 -20.63 9.62 -22.88
CA LYS A 399 -19.89 8.44 -23.39
C LYS A 399 -18.78 8.87 -24.34
N GLY A 400 -17.59 8.34 -24.13
CA GLY A 400 -16.43 8.55 -25.00
C GLY A 400 -15.79 9.95 -24.99
N THR A 401 -16.30 10.92 -24.21
CA THR A 401 -15.78 12.31 -24.21
C THR A 401 -15.75 13.00 -22.84
N ASN A 402 -16.68 12.67 -21.93
CA ASN A 402 -16.70 13.18 -20.56
C ASN A 402 -16.95 12.04 -19.54
N PRO A 403 -15.90 11.38 -19.03
CA PRO A 403 -16.01 10.17 -18.22
C PRO A 403 -16.46 10.39 -16.75
N LEU A 404 -17.23 11.43 -16.43
CA LEU A 404 -17.51 11.84 -15.04
C LEU A 404 -18.02 10.73 -14.10
N ARG A 405 -18.78 9.75 -14.60
CA ARG A 405 -19.22 8.59 -13.80
C ARG A 405 -18.08 7.80 -13.13
N GLU A 406 -16.87 7.90 -13.68
CA GLU A 406 -15.66 7.22 -13.19
C GLU A 406 -15.04 7.95 -11.97
N ARG A 407 -15.51 9.18 -11.68
CA ARG A 407 -15.05 10.05 -10.60
C ARG A 407 -16.14 10.42 -9.59
N ASN A 408 -17.39 10.52 -10.04
CA ASN A 408 -18.53 10.78 -9.16
C ASN A 408 -18.68 9.60 -8.17
N PRO A 409 -18.96 9.84 -6.88
CA PRO A 409 -19.30 8.76 -5.95
C PRO A 409 -20.50 7.95 -6.44
N MET A 410 -20.48 6.64 -6.19
CA MET A 410 -21.57 5.74 -6.58
C MET A 410 -22.91 6.19 -5.99
N ALA A 411 -23.94 6.22 -6.84
CA ALA A 411 -25.30 6.59 -6.48
C ALA A 411 -26.16 5.37 -6.17
N LEU A 412 -27.19 5.58 -5.34
CA LEU A 412 -28.13 4.54 -4.95
C LEU A 412 -29.15 4.23 -6.07
N ARG A 413 -29.40 2.93 -6.25
CA ARG A 413 -30.47 2.31 -7.05
C ARG A 413 -31.41 1.59 -6.07
N PRO A 414 -32.45 2.27 -5.51
CA PRO A 414 -33.25 1.75 -4.40
C PRO A 414 -33.92 0.40 -4.69
N GLU A 415 -34.27 0.14 -5.95
CA GLU A 415 -34.85 -1.10 -6.45
C GLU A 415 -33.88 -2.30 -6.36
N LEU A 416 -32.56 -2.03 -6.28
CA LEU A 416 -31.52 -3.03 -6.12
C LEU A 416 -31.05 -3.17 -4.65
N HIS A 417 -31.37 -2.22 -3.77
CA HIS A 417 -30.96 -2.22 -2.37
C HIS A 417 -31.81 -3.13 -1.47
N SER A 418 -31.20 -3.70 -0.45
CA SER A 418 -31.82 -4.63 0.49
C SER A 418 -32.80 -3.93 1.46
N PRO A 419 -34.06 -4.38 1.54
CA PRO A 419 -35.02 -3.94 2.56
C PRO A 419 -34.93 -4.77 3.85
N GLU A 420 -34.01 -5.74 3.92
CA GLU A 420 -33.81 -6.59 5.09
C GLU A 420 -33.04 -5.87 6.20
N ASP A 421 -33.33 -6.24 7.45
CA ASP A 421 -32.57 -5.79 8.64
C ASP A 421 -31.09 -6.19 8.53
N VAL A 422 -30.23 -5.39 9.15
CA VAL A 422 -28.78 -5.57 9.13
C VAL A 422 -28.26 -5.62 10.56
N THR A 423 -27.68 -6.75 10.95
CA THR A 423 -27.00 -6.93 12.24
C THR A 423 -25.48 -6.97 12.05
N LEU A 424 -24.76 -6.08 12.72
CA LEU A 424 -23.30 -5.96 12.70
C LEU A 424 -22.79 -5.79 14.14
N PHE A 425 -21.80 -6.61 14.54
CA PHE A 425 -21.14 -6.49 15.86
C PHE A 425 -22.11 -6.42 17.05
N GLY A 426 -23.20 -7.19 17.00
CA GLY A 426 -24.25 -7.23 18.04
C GLY A 426 -25.26 -6.08 18.01
N GLN A 427 -25.19 -5.18 17.03
CA GLN A 427 -26.13 -4.06 16.84
C GLN A 427 -26.95 -4.26 15.56
N THR A 428 -28.25 -4.01 15.62
CA THR A 428 -29.16 -4.16 14.48
C THR A 428 -29.71 -2.81 14.02
N MET A 429 -29.66 -2.54 12.72
CA MET A 429 -30.39 -1.45 12.08
C MET A 429 -31.53 -2.00 11.22
N ALA A 430 -32.73 -1.44 11.40
CA ALA A 430 -33.93 -1.86 10.68
C ALA A 430 -33.77 -1.67 9.17
N GLY A 431 -34.25 -2.63 8.38
CA GLY A 431 -34.09 -2.67 6.94
C GLY A 431 -34.83 -1.54 6.20
N SER A 432 -35.83 -0.95 6.86
CA SER A 432 -36.57 0.24 6.44
C SER A 432 -35.79 1.55 6.55
N GLU A 433 -34.66 1.58 7.27
CA GLU A 433 -33.81 2.76 7.37
C GLU A 433 -33.16 3.09 6.01
N PRO A 434 -33.01 4.39 5.65
CA PRO A 434 -32.43 4.80 4.36
C PRO A 434 -31.06 4.15 4.11
N ALA A 435 -30.85 3.62 2.90
CA ALA A 435 -29.62 2.91 2.52
C ALA A 435 -28.33 3.67 2.84
N ARG A 436 -28.35 5.01 2.67
CA ARG A 436 -27.21 5.87 3.02
C ARG A 436 -26.93 5.91 4.53
N ARG A 437 -27.97 5.94 5.37
CA ARG A 437 -27.86 5.86 6.84
C ARG A 437 -27.34 4.50 7.29
N LYS A 438 -27.81 3.40 6.65
CA LYS A 438 -27.27 2.05 6.87
C LYS A 438 -25.78 1.96 6.49
N LEU A 439 -25.35 2.61 5.40
CA LEU A 439 -23.94 2.73 5.02
C LEU A 439 -23.11 3.53 6.02
N ASP A 440 -23.52 4.74 6.36
CA ASP A 440 -22.75 5.59 7.28
C ASP A 440 -22.62 4.93 8.66
N TRP A 441 -23.69 4.33 9.19
CA TRP A 441 -23.66 3.56 10.45
C TRP A 441 -22.72 2.34 10.38
N ALA A 442 -22.77 1.54 9.31
CA ALA A 442 -21.88 0.39 9.18
C ALA A 442 -20.40 0.79 9.14
N LEU A 443 -20.08 1.91 8.46
CA LEU A 443 -18.74 2.47 8.42
C LEU A 443 -18.34 3.15 9.75
N ASP A 444 -19.29 3.71 10.50
CA ASP A 444 -19.06 4.21 11.87
C ASP A 444 -18.72 3.06 12.83
N LEU A 445 -19.38 1.90 12.72
CA LEU A 445 -19.06 0.71 13.52
C LEU A 445 -17.64 0.20 13.23
N LEU A 446 -17.27 0.06 11.95
CA LEU A 446 -15.92 -0.34 11.57
C LEU A 446 -14.88 0.67 12.06
N PHE A 447 -15.11 1.96 11.87
CA PHE A 447 -14.18 3.02 12.27
C PHE A 447 -13.95 3.09 13.79
N ASN A 448 -15.01 2.92 14.59
CA ASN A 448 -14.93 2.96 16.05
C ASN A 448 -14.42 1.63 16.66
N HIS A 449 -14.38 0.54 15.90
CA HIS A 449 -13.85 -0.75 16.35
C HIS A 449 -12.39 -0.62 16.84
N PRO A 450 -12.00 -1.24 17.98
CA PRO A 450 -10.68 -1.03 18.59
C PRO A 450 -9.51 -1.43 17.68
N ASN A 451 -9.66 -2.44 16.82
CA ASN A 451 -8.58 -2.90 15.94
C ASN A 451 -8.04 -1.89 14.93
N VAL A 452 -8.81 -0.87 14.51
CA VAL A 452 -8.40 -0.04 13.35
C VAL A 452 -7.07 0.69 13.60
N GLY A 453 -6.88 1.20 14.82
CA GLY A 453 -5.63 1.84 15.25
C GLY A 453 -4.40 0.94 15.06
N PRO A 454 -4.29 -0.22 15.74
CA PRO A 454 -3.14 -1.10 15.58
C PRO A 454 -3.05 -1.75 14.19
N PHE A 455 -4.17 -2.13 13.57
CA PHE A 455 -4.18 -2.84 12.29
C PHE A 455 -3.71 -1.95 11.12
N ILE A 456 -4.24 -0.72 11.03
CA ILE A 456 -3.87 0.24 9.99
C ILE A 456 -2.56 0.94 10.34
N GLY A 457 -2.34 1.26 11.62
CA GLY A 457 -1.09 1.85 12.12
C GLY A 457 0.12 1.00 11.77
N ARG A 458 0.09 -0.31 12.06
CA ARG A 458 1.18 -1.24 11.68
C ARG A 458 1.44 -1.26 10.17
N GLN A 459 0.40 -1.30 9.35
CA GLN A 459 0.56 -1.31 7.89
C GLN A 459 1.14 0.00 7.34
N LEU A 460 0.73 1.14 7.88
CA LEU A 460 1.28 2.45 7.51
C LEU A 460 2.76 2.57 7.91
N ILE A 461 3.14 2.13 9.12
CA ILE A 461 4.56 2.10 9.54
C ILE A 461 5.38 1.22 8.58
N GLN A 462 4.86 0.05 8.17
CA GLN A 462 5.56 -0.81 7.21
C GLN A 462 5.70 -0.18 5.82
N ARG A 463 4.65 0.47 5.29
CA ARG A 463 4.76 1.15 4.00
C ARG A 463 5.70 2.34 4.05
N LEU A 464 5.67 3.15 5.12
CA LEU A 464 6.38 4.42 5.21
C LEU A 464 7.80 4.35 5.80
N VAL A 465 8.08 3.45 6.75
CA VAL A 465 9.29 3.51 7.61
C VAL A 465 10.06 2.20 7.73
N THR A 466 9.49 1.16 8.34
CA THR A 466 10.23 -0.05 8.76
C THR A 466 9.38 -1.30 8.63
N SER A 467 9.93 -2.37 8.03
CA SER A 467 9.18 -3.60 7.75
C SER A 467 8.78 -4.38 9.02
N HIS A 468 9.51 -4.16 10.12
CA HIS A 468 9.25 -4.76 11.43
C HIS A 468 9.24 -3.69 12.54
N PRO A 469 8.11 -2.99 12.74
CA PRO A 469 7.97 -2.05 13.87
C PRO A 469 7.85 -2.79 15.20
N SER A 470 8.32 -2.16 16.28
CA SER A 470 8.12 -2.68 17.63
C SER A 470 6.63 -2.69 18.01
N PRO A 471 6.19 -3.55 18.94
CA PRO A 471 4.84 -3.49 19.49
C PRO A 471 4.54 -2.12 20.13
N GLN A 472 5.54 -1.50 20.77
CA GLN A 472 5.40 -0.19 21.41
C GLN A 472 5.25 0.95 20.38
N TYR A 473 5.86 0.84 19.20
CA TYR A 473 5.67 1.78 18.08
C TYR A 473 4.24 1.65 17.53
N VAL A 474 3.77 0.42 17.29
CA VAL A 474 2.37 0.19 16.89
C VAL A 474 1.40 0.77 17.93
N ALA A 475 1.66 0.60 19.22
CA ALA A 475 0.85 1.17 20.30
C ALA A 475 0.82 2.72 20.31
N ARG A 476 1.94 3.39 20.03
CA ARG A 476 1.99 4.87 19.97
C ARG A 476 1.19 5.39 18.76
N VAL A 477 1.30 4.75 17.61
CA VAL A 477 0.53 5.11 16.40
C VAL A 477 -0.96 4.77 16.56
N ALA A 478 -1.29 3.65 17.21
CA ALA A 478 -2.67 3.27 17.53
C ALA A 478 -3.33 4.24 18.53
N ALA A 479 -2.58 4.73 19.52
CA ALA A 479 -3.05 5.77 20.43
C ALA A 479 -3.32 7.10 19.71
N ALA A 480 -2.44 7.52 18.79
CA ALA A 480 -2.65 8.71 17.96
C ALA A 480 -3.84 8.56 16.99
N PHE A 481 -4.09 7.34 16.48
CA PHE A 481 -5.33 7.04 15.74
C PHE A 481 -6.56 7.12 16.65
N ALA A 482 -6.46 6.67 17.90
CA ALA A 482 -7.58 6.71 18.84
C ALA A 482 -7.95 8.14 19.26
N ASN A 483 -6.96 9.03 19.40
CA ASN A 483 -7.14 10.44 19.80
C ASN A 483 -5.94 11.30 19.36
N ASN A 484 -6.17 12.34 18.56
CA ASN A 484 -5.14 13.31 18.12
C ASN A 484 -4.68 14.33 19.20
N GLY A 485 -4.97 14.07 20.47
CA GLY A 485 -4.77 14.99 21.59
C GLY A 485 -5.87 16.04 21.75
N ARG A 486 -6.90 16.03 20.89
CA ARG A 486 -8.06 16.94 20.95
C ARG A 486 -9.41 16.22 21.08
N GLY A 487 -9.40 14.90 21.24
CA GLY A 487 -10.59 14.05 21.31
C GLY A 487 -11.09 13.55 19.95
N GLU A 488 -10.41 13.89 18.85
CA GLU A 488 -10.77 13.44 17.51
C GLU A 488 -10.02 12.14 17.16
N ARG A 489 -10.78 11.14 16.72
CA ARG A 489 -10.28 9.84 16.26
C ARG A 489 -9.95 9.89 14.77
N GLY A 490 -8.92 9.18 14.34
CA GLY A 490 -8.62 8.93 12.93
C GLY A 490 -8.13 10.14 12.12
N ASP A 491 -7.70 11.21 12.77
CA ASP A 491 -6.98 12.31 12.12
C ASP A 491 -5.64 11.78 11.56
N MET A 492 -5.55 11.70 10.23
CA MET A 492 -4.38 11.15 9.57
C MET A 492 -3.13 12.00 9.79
N LYS A 493 -3.24 13.29 10.13
CA LYS A 493 -2.06 14.12 10.43
C LYS A 493 -1.42 13.68 11.74
N ALA A 494 -2.22 13.45 12.78
CA ALA A 494 -1.73 12.95 14.05
C ALA A 494 -1.13 11.53 13.92
N VAL A 495 -1.77 10.65 13.14
CA VAL A 495 -1.25 9.30 12.82
C VAL A 495 0.10 9.40 12.10
N LEU A 496 0.23 10.25 11.08
CA LEU A 496 1.47 10.41 10.31
C LEU A 496 2.59 11.07 11.12
N LYS A 497 2.27 12.02 12.01
CA LYS A 497 3.23 12.59 12.98
C LYS A 497 3.72 11.53 13.96
N ALA A 498 2.82 10.71 14.51
CA ALA A 498 3.16 9.61 15.40
C ALA A 498 3.98 8.50 14.70
N ILE A 499 3.93 8.41 13.37
CA ILE A 499 4.82 7.57 12.56
C ILE A 499 6.20 8.22 12.44
N TRP A 500 6.32 9.40 11.82
CA TRP A 500 7.64 9.93 11.47
C TRP A 500 8.41 10.59 12.61
N LEU A 501 7.74 11.00 13.70
CA LEU A 501 8.37 11.56 14.90
C LEU A 501 8.49 10.54 16.05
N ASP A 502 8.25 9.26 15.77
CA ASP A 502 8.38 8.19 16.75
C ASP A 502 9.81 8.09 17.33
N PRO A 503 10.00 7.80 18.64
CA PRO A 503 11.32 7.63 19.24
C PRO A 503 12.25 6.67 18.50
N GLU A 504 11.75 5.58 17.91
CA GLU A 504 12.56 4.63 17.13
C GLU A 504 13.04 5.25 15.81
N VAL A 505 12.19 6.05 15.15
CA VAL A 505 12.55 6.81 13.95
C VAL A 505 13.55 7.92 14.29
N MET A 506 13.32 8.66 15.38
CA MET A 506 14.14 9.80 15.74
C MET A 506 15.51 9.39 16.27
N ALA A 507 15.64 8.26 16.98
CA ALA A 507 16.92 7.69 17.37
C ALA A 507 17.83 7.43 16.15
N VAL A 508 17.32 6.70 15.15
CA VAL A 508 18.06 6.39 13.91
C VAL A 508 18.33 7.66 13.10
N THR A 509 17.34 8.55 12.97
CA THR A 509 17.48 9.84 12.28
C THR A 509 18.56 10.72 12.89
N GLN A 510 18.79 10.64 14.21
CA GLN A 510 19.86 11.35 14.91
C GLN A 510 21.21 10.61 14.90
N GLY A 511 21.33 9.48 14.20
CA GLY A 511 22.58 8.72 14.09
C GLY A 511 22.91 7.88 15.32
N GLN A 512 21.93 7.55 16.16
CA GLN A 512 22.11 6.48 17.16
C GLN A 512 22.31 5.13 16.46
N ALA A 513 23.02 4.22 17.13
CA ALA A 513 23.33 2.91 16.55
C ALA A 513 22.04 2.12 16.24
N LEU A 514 21.89 1.77 14.96
CA LEU A 514 20.76 0.98 14.46
C LEU A 514 20.63 -0.36 15.18
N PRO A 515 19.46 -0.67 15.77
CA PRO A 515 19.03 -2.04 15.96
C PRO A 515 19.15 -2.81 14.63
N ASN A 516 19.64 -4.05 14.67
CA ASN A 516 19.92 -4.84 13.45
C ASN A 516 18.66 -5.25 12.67
N ASP A 517 17.49 -4.91 13.20
CA ASP A 517 16.14 -5.19 12.73
C ASP A 517 15.37 -3.95 12.25
N PHE A 518 15.89 -2.73 12.42
CA PHE A 518 15.24 -1.51 11.95
C PHE A 518 15.53 -1.18 10.48
N GLY A 519 14.47 -0.79 9.75
CA GLY A 519 14.51 -0.35 8.36
C GLY A 519 13.58 -1.15 7.45
N LYS A 520 13.64 -0.88 6.14
CA LYS A 520 12.94 -1.67 5.12
C LYS A 520 13.76 -1.79 3.84
N LEU A 521 13.48 -2.83 3.06
CA LEU A 521 13.88 -2.83 1.65
C LEU A 521 13.15 -1.66 0.97
N ARG A 522 13.88 -0.77 0.29
CA ARG A 522 13.28 0.27 -0.54
C ARG A 522 12.63 -0.41 -1.73
N GLU A 523 11.34 -0.20 -1.89
CA GLU A 523 10.54 -0.88 -2.92
C GLU A 523 11.00 -0.50 -4.33
N PRO A 524 11.06 -1.44 -5.30
CA PRO A 524 11.58 -1.15 -6.63
C PRO A 524 10.92 0.05 -7.33
N MET A 525 9.60 0.25 -7.17
CA MET A 525 8.93 1.43 -7.76
C MET A 525 9.41 2.76 -7.15
N LEU A 526 9.71 2.78 -5.85
CA LEU A 526 10.21 3.97 -5.14
C LEU A 526 11.64 4.31 -5.58
N ARG A 527 12.47 3.29 -5.86
CA ARG A 527 13.84 3.50 -6.37
C ARG A 527 13.83 4.24 -7.71
N ILE A 528 12.91 3.87 -8.60
CA ILE A 528 12.72 4.49 -9.91
C ILE A 528 12.11 5.89 -9.76
N ALA A 529 11.09 6.07 -8.92
CA ALA A 529 10.49 7.37 -8.63
C ALA A 529 11.51 8.38 -8.05
N GLN A 530 12.39 7.93 -7.16
CA GLN A 530 13.44 8.75 -6.56
C GLN A 530 14.44 9.28 -7.59
N TRP A 531 14.90 8.44 -8.53
CA TRP A 531 15.73 8.90 -9.65
C TRP A 531 15.02 10.01 -10.43
N GLY A 532 13.75 9.81 -10.76
CA GLY A 532 12.98 10.78 -11.54
C GLY A 532 12.81 12.12 -10.83
N ALA A 533 12.49 12.11 -9.54
CA ALA A 533 12.29 13.32 -8.74
C ALA A 533 13.61 14.05 -8.44
N THR A 534 14.66 13.35 -8.00
CA THR A 534 15.97 13.95 -7.70
C THR A 534 16.61 14.55 -8.95
N PHE A 535 16.57 13.83 -10.08
CA PHE A 535 17.17 14.25 -11.35
C PHE A 535 16.17 14.89 -12.32
N LYS A 536 15.02 15.42 -11.83
CA LYS A 536 14.05 16.23 -12.62
C LYS A 536 13.75 15.63 -14.00
N ALA A 537 13.44 14.33 -14.00
CA ALA A 537 13.31 13.56 -15.22
C ALA A 537 12.18 14.07 -16.12
N ARG A 538 12.40 13.98 -17.43
CA ARG A 538 11.51 14.56 -18.45
C ARG A 538 11.57 13.78 -19.75
N LYS A 539 10.58 13.97 -20.61
CA LYS A 539 10.61 13.48 -21.99
C LYS A 539 11.89 13.91 -22.72
N LYS A 540 12.51 12.94 -23.39
CA LYS A 540 13.70 13.13 -24.21
C LYS A 540 13.42 14.08 -25.37
N ALA A 541 14.31 15.04 -25.61
CA ALA A 541 14.25 15.90 -26.79
C ALA A 541 14.24 15.04 -28.08
N GLY A 542 13.36 15.36 -29.03
CA GLY A 542 13.13 14.56 -30.24
C GLY A 542 12.33 13.26 -30.04
N SER A 543 11.79 12.97 -28.84
CA SER A 543 10.89 11.83 -28.65
C SER A 543 9.61 12.00 -29.47
N THR A 544 9.32 11.00 -30.31
CA THR A 544 8.17 10.93 -31.22
C THR A 544 6.86 10.52 -30.54
N SER A 545 6.88 10.14 -29.26
CA SER A 545 5.64 9.84 -28.53
C SER A 545 4.76 11.08 -28.44
N ARG A 546 3.43 10.93 -28.53
CA ARG A 546 2.50 12.05 -28.30
C ARG A 546 2.49 12.52 -26.84
N LEU A 547 2.74 11.63 -25.89
CA LEU A 547 2.58 11.89 -24.45
C LEU A 547 3.68 12.79 -23.90
N SER A 548 3.39 13.58 -22.87
CA SER A 548 4.39 14.40 -22.15
C SER A 548 5.36 13.58 -21.30
N TYR A 549 5.00 12.36 -20.90
CA TYR A 549 5.81 11.52 -20.02
C TYR A 549 5.88 10.03 -20.45
N PRO A 550 6.59 9.71 -21.55
CA PRO A 550 6.59 8.38 -22.16
C PRO A 550 7.52 7.37 -21.42
N LEU A 551 7.22 7.09 -20.14
CA LEU A 551 7.84 6.01 -19.37
C LEU A 551 6.83 4.86 -19.14
N PRO A 552 7.13 3.61 -19.57
CA PRO A 552 6.14 2.53 -19.60
C PRO A 552 5.97 1.82 -18.24
N LEU A 553 5.11 0.80 -18.24
CA LEU A 553 5.01 -0.19 -17.16
C LEU A 553 6.36 -0.92 -16.98
N PHE A 554 6.84 -1.07 -15.74
CA PHE A 554 8.04 -1.85 -15.39
C PHE A 554 7.73 -3.17 -14.66
N MET A 555 6.45 -3.61 -14.68
CA MET A 555 5.99 -4.77 -13.91
C MET A 555 6.71 -6.08 -14.28
N GLN A 556 7.17 -6.19 -15.53
CA GLN A 556 7.95 -7.36 -15.99
C GLN A 556 9.41 -7.28 -15.53
N GLU A 557 10.04 -6.10 -15.53
CA GLU A 557 11.45 -5.95 -15.13
C GLU A 557 11.66 -5.94 -13.61
N ILE A 558 10.75 -5.37 -12.80
CA ILE A 558 10.99 -5.19 -11.34
C ILE A 558 9.88 -5.75 -10.43
N GLY A 559 8.92 -6.49 -10.98
CA GLY A 559 7.83 -7.13 -10.20
C GLY A 559 6.85 -6.17 -9.53
N GLN A 560 6.96 -4.85 -9.77
CA GLN A 560 6.20 -3.82 -9.08
C GLN A 560 5.93 -2.61 -9.98
N HIS A 561 4.71 -2.06 -9.93
CA HIS A 561 4.38 -0.78 -10.57
C HIS A 561 3.16 -0.14 -9.87
N PRO A 562 3.11 1.19 -9.64
CA PRO A 562 1.99 1.84 -8.98
C PRO A 562 0.63 1.48 -9.60
N LEU A 563 -0.37 1.13 -8.77
CA LEU A 563 -1.73 0.79 -9.21
C LEU A 563 -1.82 -0.37 -10.23
N ASN A 564 -0.81 -1.25 -10.30
CA ASN A 564 -0.79 -2.45 -11.16
C ASN A 564 -0.59 -3.72 -10.33
N SER A 565 -1.29 -3.81 -9.19
CA SER A 565 -1.12 -4.90 -8.24
C SER A 565 -1.66 -6.25 -8.78
N PRO A 566 -1.02 -7.39 -8.49
CA PRO A 566 -1.45 -8.69 -9.02
C PRO A 566 -2.66 -9.29 -8.28
N SER A 567 -3.04 -8.75 -7.12
CA SER A 567 -4.23 -9.17 -6.36
C SER A 567 -4.65 -8.11 -5.34
N VAL A 568 -5.82 -8.29 -4.72
CA VAL A 568 -6.29 -7.46 -3.58
C VAL A 568 -5.35 -7.50 -2.37
N PHE A 569 -4.51 -8.53 -2.22
CA PHE A 569 -3.49 -8.63 -1.15
C PHE A 569 -2.20 -7.84 -1.45
N ASN A 570 -2.26 -6.91 -2.40
CA ASN A 570 -1.15 -6.14 -2.96
C ASN A 570 -0.04 -7.02 -3.60
N PHE A 571 1.14 -6.45 -3.86
CA PHE A 571 2.34 -7.16 -4.33
C PHE A 571 2.90 -8.14 -3.28
N PHE A 572 2.78 -7.80 -2.00
CA PHE A 572 3.35 -8.53 -0.87
C PHE A 572 2.45 -8.43 0.37
N ARG A 573 2.51 -9.46 1.23
CA ARG A 573 1.67 -9.56 2.42
C ARG A 573 2.31 -8.82 3.62
N PRO A 574 1.58 -7.96 4.36
CA PRO A 574 2.09 -7.29 5.57
C PRO A 574 2.71 -8.21 6.64
N GLY A 575 2.28 -9.48 6.68
CA GLY A 575 2.80 -10.52 7.57
C GLY A 575 3.89 -11.42 6.98
N TYR A 576 4.43 -11.15 5.78
CA TYR A 576 5.45 -12.02 5.17
C TYR A 576 6.78 -11.97 5.92
N VAL A 577 7.36 -13.16 6.11
CA VAL A 577 8.63 -13.43 6.80
C VAL A 577 9.52 -14.22 5.82
N PRO A 578 10.70 -13.72 5.42
CA PRO A 578 11.54 -14.40 4.43
C PRO A 578 12.05 -15.75 4.95
N PRO A 579 11.70 -16.89 4.34
CA PRO A 579 12.06 -18.21 4.85
C PRO A 579 13.58 -18.45 4.78
N GLN A 580 14.08 -19.35 5.64
CA GLN A 580 15.51 -19.73 5.71
C GLN A 580 16.48 -18.57 6.05
N THR A 581 15.98 -17.43 6.55
CA THR A 581 16.80 -16.29 6.97
C THR A 581 16.90 -16.13 8.49
N ALA A 582 17.82 -15.27 8.93
CA ALA A 582 17.88 -14.81 10.32
C ALA A 582 16.63 -14.02 10.77
N MET A 583 15.79 -13.54 9.84
CA MET A 583 14.50 -12.93 10.14
C MET A 583 13.46 -14.00 10.48
N ALA A 584 13.43 -15.12 9.74
CA ALA A 584 12.56 -16.26 10.06
C ALA A 584 12.83 -16.85 11.44
N ALA A 585 14.11 -16.98 11.82
CA ALA A 585 14.52 -17.44 13.16
C ALA A 585 14.05 -16.52 14.32
N ARG A 586 13.52 -15.33 14.01
CA ARG A 586 13.01 -14.34 14.98
C ARG A 586 11.53 -13.98 14.76
N GLY A 587 10.85 -14.57 13.78
CA GLY A 587 9.49 -14.19 13.38
C GLY A 587 9.38 -12.78 12.79
N MET A 588 10.48 -12.19 12.32
CA MET A 588 10.51 -10.80 11.83
C MET A 588 9.86 -10.65 10.46
N THR A 589 8.93 -9.71 10.34
CA THR A 589 8.27 -9.38 9.08
C THR A 589 9.16 -8.54 8.17
N ALA A 590 9.31 -8.95 6.91
CA ALA A 590 9.99 -8.18 5.87
C ALA A 590 9.20 -8.22 4.55
N PRO A 591 8.00 -7.60 4.46
CA PRO A 591 7.06 -7.80 3.36
C PRO A 591 7.65 -7.59 1.97
N GLU A 592 8.44 -6.53 1.81
CA GLU A 592 9.02 -6.11 0.54
C GLU A 592 9.97 -7.16 -0.07
N PHE A 593 10.48 -8.13 0.71
CA PHE A 593 11.28 -9.24 0.21
C PHE A 593 10.45 -10.34 -0.49
N GLN A 594 9.12 -10.35 -0.36
CA GLN A 594 8.28 -11.36 -1.05
C GLN A 594 8.35 -11.22 -2.58
N ILE A 595 8.73 -10.05 -3.09
CA ILE A 595 8.95 -9.76 -4.52
C ILE A 595 10.43 -9.53 -4.86
N LEU A 596 11.35 -10.00 -4.01
CA LEU A 596 12.79 -9.89 -4.24
C LEU A 596 13.38 -11.27 -4.54
N ASP A 597 13.86 -11.44 -5.75
CA ASP A 597 14.53 -12.65 -6.26
C ASP A 597 15.75 -12.25 -7.13
N GLU A 598 16.51 -13.24 -7.60
CA GLU A 598 17.70 -13.00 -8.41
C GLU A 598 17.38 -12.26 -9.74
N TYR A 599 16.18 -12.50 -10.29
CA TYR A 599 15.75 -11.92 -11.56
C TYR A 599 15.40 -10.43 -11.43
N THR A 600 14.60 -10.07 -10.43
CA THR A 600 14.22 -8.68 -10.12
C THR A 600 15.41 -7.86 -9.64
N VAL A 601 16.37 -8.46 -8.93
CA VAL A 601 17.65 -7.81 -8.60
C VAL A 601 18.46 -7.48 -9.85
N ALA A 602 18.69 -8.46 -10.74
CA ALA A 602 19.45 -8.26 -11.97
C ALA A 602 18.75 -7.27 -12.93
N SER A 603 17.44 -7.39 -13.09
CA SER A 603 16.62 -6.55 -13.97
C SER A 603 16.46 -5.12 -13.44
N TYR A 604 16.41 -4.90 -12.12
CA TYR A 604 16.50 -3.56 -11.52
C TYR A 604 17.82 -2.86 -11.90
N ILE A 605 18.95 -3.56 -11.85
CA ILE A 605 20.27 -3.01 -12.23
C ILE A 605 20.26 -2.60 -13.72
N ASN A 606 19.66 -3.41 -14.59
CA ASN A 606 19.51 -3.08 -16.01
C ASN A 606 18.64 -1.82 -16.21
N VAL A 607 17.48 -1.74 -15.57
CA VAL A 607 16.57 -0.57 -15.69
C VAL A 607 17.25 0.72 -15.22
N ILE A 608 17.97 0.72 -14.09
CA ILE A 608 18.71 1.92 -13.65
C ILE A 608 19.83 2.27 -14.63
N SER A 609 20.56 1.30 -15.19
CA SER A 609 21.59 1.55 -16.21
C SER A 609 20.98 2.25 -17.44
N GLU A 610 19.83 1.79 -17.93
CA GLU A 610 19.14 2.37 -19.09
C GLU A 610 18.58 3.78 -18.83
N LEU A 611 17.92 3.99 -17.70
CA LEU A 611 17.39 5.29 -17.28
C LEU A 611 18.52 6.32 -17.16
N VAL A 612 19.58 5.95 -16.46
CA VAL A 612 20.71 6.84 -16.20
C VAL A 612 21.51 7.14 -17.48
N ARG A 613 21.58 6.20 -18.44
CA ARG A 613 22.26 6.38 -19.74
C ARG A 613 21.44 7.12 -20.81
N ASP A 614 20.25 7.60 -20.50
CA ASP A 614 19.28 8.21 -21.44
C ASP A 614 18.79 7.23 -22.53
N PHE A 615 18.76 5.92 -22.27
CA PHE A 615 18.34 4.93 -23.27
C PHE A 615 16.81 4.81 -23.41
N ARG A 616 16.04 5.15 -22.37
CA ARG A 616 14.56 5.24 -22.42
C ARG A 616 14.10 6.61 -22.99
N GLN A 617 12.80 6.76 -23.26
CA GLN A 617 12.22 8.02 -23.80
C GLN A 617 12.01 9.14 -22.76
N VAL A 618 12.28 8.84 -21.49
CA VAL A 618 12.40 9.82 -20.39
C VAL A 618 13.85 9.80 -19.91
N VAL A 619 14.40 10.98 -19.62
CA VAL A 619 15.82 11.20 -19.31
C VAL A 619 15.97 12.10 -18.10
N GLY A 620 17.03 11.87 -17.32
CA GLY A 620 17.40 12.70 -16.18
C GLY A 620 18.13 13.99 -16.59
N ASP A 621 17.95 15.03 -15.78
CA ASP A 621 18.81 16.20 -15.73
C ASP A 621 19.99 15.94 -14.79
N TYR A 622 21.20 16.14 -15.30
CA TYR A 622 22.43 16.00 -14.51
C TYR A 622 23.23 17.32 -14.48
N SER A 623 22.60 18.46 -14.81
CA SER A 623 23.27 19.77 -14.85
C SER A 623 23.78 20.25 -13.48
N ARG A 624 23.23 19.72 -12.38
CA ARG A 624 23.72 19.99 -11.01
C ARG A 624 24.99 19.17 -10.68
N GLU A 625 25.08 17.96 -11.22
CA GLU A 625 26.16 17.00 -10.97
C GLU A 625 27.34 17.16 -11.95
N MET A 626 27.09 17.62 -13.18
CA MET A 626 28.13 17.83 -14.21
C MET A 626 29.30 18.72 -13.76
N PRO A 627 29.11 19.82 -12.99
CA PRO A 627 30.22 20.58 -12.40
C PRO A 627 31.08 19.77 -11.42
N MET A 628 30.55 18.70 -10.81
CA MET A 628 31.26 17.84 -9.87
C MET A 628 31.94 16.64 -10.55
N ALA A 629 31.80 16.48 -11.87
CA ALA A 629 32.34 15.33 -12.61
C ALA A 629 33.86 15.17 -12.45
N ASP A 630 34.59 16.26 -12.25
CA ASP A 630 36.04 16.25 -12.11
C ASP A 630 36.50 16.12 -10.64
N GLU A 631 35.55 16.07 -9.69
CA GLU A 631 35.76 15.87 -8.26
C GLU A 631 34.97 14.63 -7.74
N PRO A 632 35.38 13.39 -8.04
CA PRO A 632 34.60 12.18 -7.72
C PRO A 632 34.17 12.06 -6.25
N SER A 633 35.03 12.40 -5.29
CA SER A 633 34.67 12.43 -3.86
C SER A 633 33.53 13.40 -3.54
N ARG A 634 33.50 14.58 -4.17
CA ARG A 634 32.45 15.60 -3.99
C ARG A 634 31.14 15.14 -4.64
N LEU A 635 31.22 14.60 -5.85
CA LEU A 635 30.09 14.01 -6.57
C LEU A 635 29.43 12.87 -5.77
N VAL A 636 30.23 11.93 -5.25
CA VAL A 636 29.70 10.81 -4.46
C VAL A 636 29.18 11.28 -3.10
N ALA A 637 29.74 12.34 -2.49
CA ALA A 637 29.18 12.93 -1.27
C ALA A 637 27.81 13.59 -1.49
N HIS A 638 27.64 14.34 -2.59
CA HIS A 638 26.35 14.87 -3.02
C HIS A 638 25.32 13.76 -3.25
N LEU A 639 25.70 12.71 -4.00
CA LEU A 639 24.82 11.57 -4.26
C LEU A 639 24.50 10.75 -2.98
N ASN A 640 25.45 10.61 -2.05
CA ASN A 640 25.23 9.98 -0.75
C ASN A 640 24.10 10.69 0.02
N LEU A 641 24.16 12.03 0.08
CA LEU A 641 23.16 12.88 0.72
C LEU A 641 21.80 12.78 0.03
N MET A 642 21.76 12.99 -1.30
CA MET A 642 20.51 13.14 -2.07
C MET A 642 19.78 11.82 -2.38
N LEU A 643 20.49 10.69 -2.36
CA LEU A 643 19.90 9.37 -2.67
C LEU A 643 19.76 8.45 -1.44
N THR A 644 20.60 8.60 -0.42
CA THR A 644 20.62 7.70 0.75
C THR A 644 20.44 8.39 2.10
N GLY A 645 20.39 9.73 2.15
CA GLY A 645 20.39 10.47 3.42
C GLY A 645 21.73 10.40 4.16
N GLY A 646 22.82 10.07 3.46
CA GLY A 646 24.16 9.91 4.04
C GLY A 646 24.52 8.50 4.52
N GLN A 647 23.68 7.47 4.33
CA GLN A 647 23.90 6.14 4.92
C GLN A 647 24.96 5.26 4.23
N LEU A 648 25.58 5.67 3.11
CA LEU A 648 26.68 4.90 2.49
C LEU A 648 27.81 4.67 3.51
N SER A 649 28.22 3.41 3.69
CA SER A 649 29.40 3.10 4.51
C SER A 649 30.68 3.68 3.87
N GLN A 650 31.65 4.11 4.68
CA GLN A 650 32.94 4.63 4.21
C GLN A 650 33.60 3.70 3.17
N ARG A 651 33.53 2.37 3.40
CA ARG A 651 34.03 1.34 2.48
C ARG A 651 33.39 1.41 1.10
N ASN A 652 32.06 1.56 1.03
CA ASN A 652 31.33 1.63 -0.23
C ASN A 652 31.42 3.02 -0.87
N PHE A 653 31.41 4.10 -0.08
CA PHE A 653 31.71 5.46 -0.52
C PHE A 653 33.02 5.50 -1.32
N GLU A 654 34.14 5.08 -0.72
CA GLU A 654 35.44 5.06 -1.39
C GLU A 654 35.49 4.11 -2.59
N ARG A 655 34.76 2.98 -2.55
CA ARG A 655 34.67 2.04 -3.66
C ARG A 655 33.98 2.68 -4.88
N ILE A 656 32.95 3.47 -4.64
CA ILE A 656 32.23 4.21 -5.68
C ILE A 656 33.10 5.37 -6.20
N VAL A 657 33.81 6.09 -5.31
CA VAL A 657 34.78 7.12 -5.69
C VAL A 657 35.85 6.55 -6.63
N ARG A 658 36.56 5.48 -6.24
CA ARG A 658 37.59 4.83 -7.07
C ARG A 658 37.05 4.31 -8.42
N ALA A 659 35.83 3.76 -8.44
CA ALA A 659 35.17 3.34 -9.68
C ALA A 659 34.78 4.52 -10.60
N THR A 660 34.53 5.69 -10.01
CA THR A 660 34.19 6.93 -10.71
C THR A 660 35.46 7.61 -11.26
N GLU A 661 36.54 7.64 -10.48
CA GLU A 661 37.87 8.12 -10.88
C GLU A 661 38.42 7.39 -12.10
N ALA A 662 38.28 6.05 -12.14
CA ALA A 662 38.74 5.19 -13.22
C ALA A 662 38.14 5.51 -14.62
N ILE A 663 37.03 6.25 -14.67
CA ILE A 663 36.50 6.78 -15.94
C ILE A 663 37.32 8.01 -16.33
N ALA A 664 38.23 7.84 -17.29
CA ALA A 664 39.05 8.92 -17.83
C ALA A 664 38.18 9.99 -18.52
N VAL A 665 38.29 11.24 -18.05
CA VAL A 665 37.67 12.41 -18.68
C VAL A 665 38.53 12.87 -19.85
N LYS A 666 37.87 13.11 -21.00
CA LYS A 666 38.46 13.58 -22.26
C LYS A 666 37.63 14.70 -22.92
N ASP A 667 36.34 14.73 -22.61
CA ASP A 667 35.30 15.53 -23.25
C ASP A 667 34.06 15.62 -22.34
N GLU A 668 33.00 16.31 -22.77
CA GLU A 668 31.76 16.39 -22.00
C GLU A 668 31.01 15.04 -21.90
N ALA A 669 31.12 14.19 -22.93
CA ALA A 669 30.46 12.88 -22.96
C ALA A 669 31.00 11.92 -21.89
N SER A 670 32.32 11.92 -21.69
CA SER A 670 33.01 11.17 -20.63
C SER A 670 32.75 11.75 -19.23
N ARG A 671 32.65 13.09 -19.08
CA ARG A 671 32.17 13.72 -17.84
C ARG A 671 30.74 13.28 -17.51
N LYS A 672 29.82 13.29 -18.49
CA LYS A 672 28.45 12.78 -18.31
C LYS A 672 28.45 11.28 -17.98
N ASN A 673 29.27 10.46 -18.63
CA ASN A 673 29.39 9.03 -18.32
C ASN A 673 29.93 8.78 -16.90
N ARG A 674 30.85 9.62 -16.40
CA ARG A 674 31.35 9.55 -15.02
C ARG A 674 30.25 9.87 -14.00
N VAL A 675 29.51 10.97 -14.19
CA VAL A 675 28.33 11.32 -13.37
C VAL A 675 27.31 10.19 -13.34
N ARG A 676 26.98 9.65 -14.51
CA ARG A 676 26.07 8.51 -14.67
C ARG A 676 26.53 7.26 -13.91
N THR A 677 27.80 6.89 -13.99
CA THR A 677 28.31 5.74 -13.24
C THR A 677 28.22 5.99 -11.73
N ALA A 678 28.52 7.19 -11.23
CA ALA A 678 28.36 7.49 -9.81
C ALA A 678 26.89 7.34 -9.34
N ILE A 679 25.92 7.88 -10.11
CA ILE A 679 24.49 7.73 -9.83
C ILE A 679 24.08 6.25 -9.81
N PHE A 680 24.41 5.50 -10.87
CA PHE A 680 24.14 4.07 -10.99
C PHE A 680 24.73 3.27 -9.82
N MET A 681 26.00 3.50 -9.48
CA MET A 681 26.70 2.78 -8.41
C MET A 681 26.11 3.08 -7.02
N VAL A 682 25.66 4.32 -6.75
CA VAL A 682 24.93 4.64 -5.51
C VAL A 682 23.56 3.96 -5.51
N MET A 683 22.79 4.05 -6.60
CA MET A 683 21.45 3.45 -6.72
C MET A 683 21.43 1.91 -6.71
N CYS A 684 22.56 1.27 -7.00
CA CYS A 684 22.73 -0.18 -6.90
C CYS A 684 23.47 -0.63 -5.62
N SER A 685 23.79 0.28 -4.70
CA SER A 685 24.41 -0.07 -3.42
C SER A 685 23.40 -0.70 -2.43
N PRO A 686 23.82 -1.64 -1.56
CA PRO A 686 22.98 -2.16 -0.48
C PRO A 686 22.42 -1.07 0.42
N GLU A 687 23.22 -0.02 0.68
CA GLU A 687 22.85 1.17 1.46
C GLU A 687 21.84 2.11 0.77
N TYR A 688 21.56 1.94 -0.53
CA TYR A 688 20.42 2.57 -1.20
C TYR A 688 19.21 1.63 -1.26
N ILE A 689 19.47 0.34 -1.51
CA ILE A 689 18.46 -0.70 -1.68
C ILE A 689 17.74 -1.01 -0.34
N VAL A 690 18.42 -0.90 0.80
CA VAL A 690 17.83 -1.00 2.14
C VAL A 690 17.84 0.37 2.80
N GLN A 691 16.64 0.95 2.98
CA GLN A 691 16.46 2.17 3.73
C GLN A 691 16.49 1.86 5.23
N LYS A 692 17.42 2.47 5.95
CA LYS A 692 17.54 2.31 7.41
C LYS A 692 17.16 3.59 8.12
#